data_AF-A0AAD6YR25-F1
#
_entry.id   AF-A0AAD6YR25-F1
#
_cell.length_a   1.000
_cell.length_b   1.000
_cell.length_c   1.000
_cell.angle_alpha   90.00
_cell.angle_beta   90.00
_cell.angle_gamma   90.00
#
_symmetry.space_group_name_H-M   'P 1'
#
loop_
_entity.id
_entity.type
_entity.pdbx_description
1 polymer ?
#
loop_
_entity_poly.entity_id
_entity_poly.type
_entity_poly.pdbx_seq_one_letter_code
_entity_poly.pdbx_strand_id
1 'polypeptide(L)'
;LKAFYAENQSTIDSAGKALESALEKDKSIGTAITKFYDTSAVLIKGLDTLAQVHPFVGVAVVAFKLVIELDRSRHENNKKVLAVKIQMQDMVSVLFQLRGMRDPQVEGPDGTKLADKMSVLMKDIADDINKCGSACDLYVKKSFLGKLLKSKIYEQRLAEYAATFDKHKEAVRFSLDVHTAIRAAAADQKLDGLGVQVEQIHNEMEKRMGELFRRLDTPRERDVQNFIDASGGAKACVNNDATLQELVTMSRDSFTSTGPMHTGDIDLASMKALLNEELAQDVDKAFKENMKDFRRELEVQSKKLTGEITSARDQIISALSDGAHRRIQDSDLQEIWKGQDLKDRVDAHKFVLLVKSYYTEKFYASDITFTEQTVSSVAGSDPTTSSVLSPMSPSAVARLPKPKDEQWLLDYIRVANVQPLIEAVDTDETGLVTIHEANDFTKRRPQGWSLPMWVVFWAVGWHTSVTWYKNRIYKILAAMMSLMDRVKPANLQAADRYFAGPEIQRVELLLRSTHSAERPACSDARLRALADEFQNVEAERFEVGLKRMLYELDDVATIPLVTETQRAERYVYPLLYQLLKCHFDILRLACVHILDESEFDMMSTSLAIVFKAVDERIKDLEKVFKSHSLNVTERLGQFAFGMVRIPSFTLCIF
;
A
#
# COMPACT_ATOMS: atom_id res chain seq x y z
N LEU A 1 6.79 15.72 -26.93
CA LEU A 1 5.61 15.01 -27.48
C LEU A 1 5.83 14.45 -28.89
N LYS A 2 6.06 15.25 -29.94
CA LYS A 2 6.22 14.72 -31.32
C LYS A 2 7.43 13.79 -31.50
N ALA A 3 8.58 14.15 -30.92
CA ALA A 3 9.78 13.28 -30.90
C ALA A 3 9.53 11.98 -30.13
N PHE A 4 8.99 12.05 -28.91
CA PHE A 4 8.59 10.88 -28.13
C PHE A 4 7.65 9.94 -28.91
N TYR A 5 6.63 10.48 -29.57
CA TYR A 5 5.73 9.66 -30.37
C TYR A 5 6.46 9.01 -31.55
N ALA A 6 7.33 9.73 -32.27
CA ALA A 6 8.09 9.15 -33.39
C ALA A 6 9.01 8.00 -32.94
N GLU A 7 9.66 8.14 -31.78
CA GLU A 7 10.52 7.11 -31.19
C GLU A 7 9.74 5.88 -30.70
N ASN A 8 8.50 6.07 -30.27
CA ASN A 8 7.66 5.02 -29.67
C ASN A 8 6.47 4.60 -30.55
N GLN A 9 6.45 5.04 -31.81
CA GLN A 9 5.29 4.92 -32.69
C GLN A 9 4.84 3.47 -32.86
N SER A 10 5.79 2.56 -33.08
CA SER A 10 5.50 1.13 -33.25
C SER A 10 4.81 0.53 -32.02
N THR A 11 5.25 0.91 -30.81
CA THR A 11 4.67 0.44 -29.55
C THR A 11 3.27 1.01 -29.32
N ILE A 12 3.07 2.30 -29.61
CA ILE A 12 1.77 2.97 -29.44
C ILE A 12 0.75 2.43 -30.45
N ASP A 13 1.15 2.31 -31.72
CA ASP A 13 0.29 1.80 -32.79
C ASP A 13 0.00 0.29 -32.58
N SER A 14 0.95 -0.46 -32.01
CA SER A 14 0.73 -1.85 -31.59
C SER A 14 -0.29 -1.94 -30.44
N ALA A 15 -0.23 -1.03 -29.46
CA ALA A 15 -1.19 -1.02 -28.36
C ALA A 15 -2.61 -0.70 -28.85
N GLY A 16 -2.76 0.25 -29.78
CA GLY A 16 -4.05 0.63 -30.39
C GLY A 16 -4.65 -0.39 -31.37
N LYS A 17 -3.99 -1.52 -31.61
CA LYS A 17 -4.47 -2.61 -32.49
C LYS A 17 -4.37 -3.98 -31.84
N ALA A 18 -3.93 -4.05 -30.58
CA ALA A 18 -3.62 -5.29 -29.90
C ALA A 18 -4.87 -6.16 -29.72
N LEU A 19 -6.01 -5.57 -29.35
CA LEU A 19 -7.26 -6.32 -29.20
C LEU A 19 -7.85 -6.75 -30.54
N GLU A 20 -7.87 -5.86 -31.54
CA GLU A 20 -8.38 -6.18 -32.88
C GLU A 20 -7.60 -7.35 -33.50
N SER A 21 -6.28 -7.32 -33.39
CA SER A 21 -5.41 -8.44 -33.81
C SER A 21 -5.71 -9.73 -33.03
N ALA A 22 -5.96 -9.61 -31.72
CA ALA A 22 -6.30 -10.72 -30.84
C ALA A 22 -7.66 -11.37 -31.14
N LEU A 23 -8.64 -10.57 -31.51
CA LEU A 23 -9.94 -11.03 -31.94
C LEU A 23 -9.81 -11.85 -33.24
N GLU A 24 -8.93 -11.46 -34.16
CA GLU A 24 -8.68 -12.17 -35.42
C GLU A 24 -7.77 -13.42 -35.29
N LYS A 25 -6.77 -13.44 -34.40
CA LYS A 25 -5.75 -14.50 -34.34
C LYS A 25 -5.38 -14.93 -32.91
N ASP A 26 -5.57 -16.21 -32.58
CA ASP A 26 -5.31 -16.81 -31.25
C ASP A 26 -3.89 -16.63 -30.69
N LYS A 27 -2.84 -16.66 -31.52
CA LYS A 27 -1.46 -16.50 -31.02
C LYS A 27 -1.13 -15.04 -30.62
N SER A 28 -1.94 -14.08 -31.06
CA SER A 28 -1.65 -12.65 -30.85
C SER A 28 -2.16 -12.13 -29.49
N ILE A 29 -3.25 -12.66 -28.94
CA ILE A 29 -3.74 -12.29 -27.60
C ILE A 29 -2.71 -12.65 -26.51
N GLY A 30 -2.08 -13.82 -26.60
CA GLY A 30 -1.05 -14.24 -25.64
C GLY A 30 0.17 -13.30 -25.66
N THR A 31 0.56 -12.82 -26.84
CA THR A 31 1.65 -11.85 -26.98
C THR A 31 1.25 -10.48 -26.44
N ALA A 32 0.02 -10.03 -26.71
CA ALA A 32 -0.51 -8.78 -26.19
C ALA A 32 -0.60 -8.77 -24.66
N ILE A 33 -1.06 -9.87 -24.07
CA ILE A 33 -1.13 -10.07 -22.61
C ILE A 33 0.28 -10.01 -21.99
N THR A 34 1.26 -10.71 -22.56
CA THR A 34 2.64 -10.72 -22.02
C THR A 34 3.30 -9.34 -22.09
N LYS A 35 3.02 -8.57 -23.14
CA LYS A 35 3.61 -7.24 -23.36
C LYS A 35 2.81 -6.09 -22.73
N PHE A 36 1.66 -6.38 -22.13
CA PHE A 36 0.69 -5.39 -21.66
C PHE A 36 1.28 -4.33 -20.71
N TYR A 37 2.08 -4.77 -19.73
CA TYR A 37 2.67 -3.84 -18.76
C TYR A 37 3.80 -3.00 -19.37
N ASP A 38 4.54 -3.55 -20.33
CA ASP A 38 5.59 -2.82 -21.04
C ASP A 38 4.98 -1.75 -21.96
N THR A 39 3.93 -2.10 -22.70
CA THR A 39 3.17 -1.14 -23.52
C THR A 39 2.49 -0.08 -22.64
N SER A 40 1.92 -0.47 -21.51
CA SER A 40 1.32 0.46 -20.52
C SER A 40 2.32 1.50 -20.05
N ALA A 41 3.54 1.08 -19.69
CA ALA A 41 4.56 1.99 -19.17
C ALA A 41 4.97 3.05 -20.20
N VAL A 42 5.03 2.68 -21.49
CA VAL A 42 5.30 3.61 -22.59
C VAL A 42 4.12 4.57 -22.80
N LEU A 43 2.89 4.06 -22.79
CA LEU A 43 1.68 4.88 -22.93
C LEU A 43 1.57 5.90 -21.79
N ILE A 44 1.75 5.49 -20.54
CA ILE A 44 1.68 6.39 -19.36
C ILE A 44 2.66 7.56 -19.51
N LYS A 45 3.92 7.30 -19.88
CA LYS A 45 4.92 8.37 -20.08
C LYS A 45 4.52 9.35 -21.18
N GLY A 46 3.99 8.84 -22.29
CA GLY A 46 3.53 9.66 -23.40
C GLY A 46 2.27 10.47 -23.07
N LEU A 47 1.33 9.86 -22.36
CA LEU A 47 0.09 10.49 -21.92
C LEU A 47 0.33 11.54 -20.84
N ASP A 48 1.28 11.33 -19.92
CA ASP A 48 1.73 12.36 -18.95
C ASP A 48 2.26 13.60 -19.70
N THR A 49 3.07 13.39 -20.74
CA THR A 49 3.56 14.48 -21.60
C THR A 49 2.42 15.16 -22.37
N LEU A 50 1.42 14.39 -22.81
CA LEU A 50 0.27 14.90 -23.53
C LEU A 50 -0.63 15.74 -22.62
N ALA A 51 -0.86 15.32 -21.38
CA ALA A 51 -1.65 16.03 -20.39
C ALA A 51 -1.03 17.39 -20.00
N GLN A 52 0.30 17.52 -20.06
CA GLN A 52 0.98 18.82 -19.88
C GLN A 52 0.68 19.80 -21.02
N VAL A 53 0.52 19.29 -22.25
CA VAL A 53 0.22 20.12 -23.43
C VAL A 53 -1.28 20.42 -23.55
N HIS A 54 -2.12 19.44 -23.19
CA HIS A 54 -3.58 19.51 -23.27
C HIS A 54 -4.21 19.15 -21.92
N PRO A 55 -4.29 20.10 -20.96
CA PRO A 55 -4.70 19.80 -19.57
C PRO A 55 -6.05 19.10 -19.42
N PHE A 56 -6.98 19.29 -20.37
CA PHE A 56 -8.30 18.66 -20.35
C PHE A 56 -8.27 17.12 -20.41
N VAL A 57 -7.19 16.50 -20.92
CA VAL A 57 -7.06 15.02 -20.89
C VAL A 57 -6.56 14.48 -19.55
N GLY A 58 -6.07 15.34 -18.66
CA GLY A 58 -5.38 14.94 -17.44
C GLY A 58 -6.22 14.01 -16.54
N VAL A 59 -7.53 14.27 -16.42
CA VAL A 59 -8.41 13.45 -15.56
C VAL A 59 -8.51 12.00 -16.02
N ALA A 60 -8.60 11.75 -17.34
CA ALA A 60 -8.63 10.41 -17.90
C ALA A 60 -7.26 9.71 -17.82
N VAL A 61 -6.17 10.48 -18.06
CA VAL A 61 -4.80 9.96 -17.96
C VAL A 61 -4.48 9.52 -16.52
N VAL A 62 -4.87 10.31 -15.53
CA VAL A 62 -4.69 9.96 -14.11
C VAL A 62 -5.48 8.71 -13.75
N ALA A 63 -6.76 8.63 -14.13
CA ALA A 63 -7.58 7.45 -13.88
C ALA A 63 -6.96 6.18 -14.49
N PHE A 64 -6.54 6.25 -15.75
CA PHE A 64 -5.84 5.15 -16.43
C PHE A 64 -4.56 4.73 -15.68
N LYS A 65 -3.70 5.69 -15.35
CA LYS A 65 -2.44 5.45 -14.65
C LYS A 65 -2.65 4.75 -13.31
N LEU A 66 -3.61 5.22 -12.51
CA LEU A 66 -3.90 4.65 -11.20
C LEU A 66 -4.42 3.21 -11.30
N VAL A 67 -5.36 2.93 -12.21
CA VAL A 67 -5.92 1.58 -12.38
C VAL A 67 -4.86 0.58 -12.84
N ILE A 68 -3.95 1.00 -13.74
CA ILE A 68 -2.86 0.14 -14.22
C ILE A 68 -1.81 -0.13 -13.15
N GLU A 69 -1.41 0.90 -12.39
CA GLU A 69 -0.41 0.72 -11.34
C GLU A 69 -0.94 -0.14 -10.19
N LEU A 70 -2.21 0.04 -9.85
CA LEU A 70 -2.90 -0.79 -8.87
C LEU A 70 -2.91 -2.27 -9.31
N ASP A 71 -3.20 -2.53 -10.58
CA ASP A 71 -3.14 -3.89 -11.14
C ASP A 71 -1.74 -4.49 -11.12
N ARG A 72 -0.75 -3.69 -11.52
CA ARG A 72 0.66 -4.10 -11.56
C ARG A 72 1.15 -4.56 -10.18
N SER A 73 0.69 -3.88 -9.13
CA SER A 73 1.06 -4.22 -7.74
C SER A 73 0.47 -5.54 -7.23
N ARG A 74 -0.53 -6.11 -7.91
CA ARG A 74 -1.30 -7.27 -7.43
C ARG A 74 -0.81 -8.62 -7.97
N HIS A 75 0.10 -8.64 -8.95
CA HIS A 75 0.72 -9.85 -9.50
C HIS A 75 -0.23 -11.00 -9.97
N GLU A 76 -1.55 -10.74 -10.11
CA GLU A 76 -2.54 -11.73 -10.57
C GLU A 76 -2.83 -11.59 -12.06
N ASN A 77 -2.34 -12.55 -12.86
CA ASN A 77 -2.49 -12.55 -14.31
C ASN A 77 -3.79 -13.22 -14.77
N ASN A 78 -4.94 -12.61 -14.50
CA ASN A 78 -6.19 -13.06 -15.10
C ASN A 78 -6.32 -12.57 -16.56
N LYS A 79 -6.34 -13.52 -17.51
CA LYS A 79 -6.34 -13.21 -18.94
C LYS A 79 -7.59 -12.45 -19.41
N LYS A 80 -8.76 -12.72 -18.82
CA LYS A 80 -10.03 -12.03 -19.17
C LYS A 80 -9.97 -10.56 -18.73
N VAL A 81 -9.47 -10.31 -17.53
CA VAL A 81 -9.25 -8.94 -17.02
C VAL A 81 -8.24 -8.18 -17.87
N LEU A 82 -7.12 -8.81 -18.24
CA LEU A 82 -6.12 -8.19 -19.11
C LEU A 82 -6.68 -7.89 -20.49
N ALA A 83 -7.56 -8.72 -21.05
CA ALA A 83 -8.23 -8.44 -22.33
C ALA A 83 -9.07 -7.15 -22.29
N VAL A 84 -9.84 -6.92 -21.22
CA VAL A 84 -10.61 -5.68 -21.02
C VAL A 84 -9.66 -4.48 -20.90
N LYS A 85 -8.54 -4.64 -20.19
CA LYS A 85 -7.56 -3.56 -20.02
C LYS A 85 -6.79 -3.25 -21.30
N ILE A 86 -6.60 -4.22 -22.19
CA ILE A 86 -6.06 -3.97 -23.54
C ILE A 86 -7.05 -3.09 -24.33
N GLN A 87 -8.36 -3.29 -24.20
CA GLN A 87 -9.34 -2.38 -24.83
C GLN A 87 -9.27 -0.97 -24.23
N MET A 88 -9.06 -0.87 -22.92
CA MET A 88 -8.84 0.42 -22.25
C MET A 88 -7.57 1.11 -22.78
N GLN A 89 -6.47 0.37 -22.98
CA GLN A 89 -5.23 0.87 -23.61
C GLN A 89 -5.47 1.39 -25.03
N ASP A 90 -6.24 0.65 -25.83
CA ASP A 90 -6.58 1.03 -27.20
C ASP A 90 -7.34 2.36 -27.21
N MET A 91 -8.36 2.50 -26.36
CA MET A 91 -9.11 3.76 -26.22
C MET A 91 -8.20 4.94 -25.84
N VAL A 92 -7.36 4.81 -24.81
CA VAL A 92 -6.50 5.94 -24.37
C VAL A 92 -5.39 6.25 -25.37
N SER A 93 -4.95 5.28 -26.19
CA SER A 93 -3.92 5.51 -27.20
C SER A 93 -4.41 6.37 -28.38
N VAL A 94 -5.72 6.47 -28.62
CA VAL A 94 -6.30 7.44 -29.56
C VAL A 94 -6.00 8.89 -29.16
N LEU A 95 -5.81 9.19 -27.88
CA LEU A 95 -5.47 10.54 -27.42
C LEU A 95 -4.17 11.06 -28.05
N PHE A 96 -3.25 10.19 -28.46
CA PHE A 96 -2.02 10.61 -29.16
C PHE A 96 -2.27 11.28 -30.52
N GLN A 97 -3.48 11.23 -31.07
CA GLN A 97 -3.87 12.02 -32.25
C GLN A 97 -3.87 13.53 -31.95
N LEU A 98 -4.09 13.92 -30.68
CA LEU A 98 -3.99 15.31 -30.20
C LEU A 98 -2.60 15.94 -30.42
N ARG A 99 -1.56 15.15 -30.67
CA ARG A 99 -0.18 15.63 -30.93
C ARG A 99 -0.07 16.59 -32.13
N GLY A 100 -1.01 16.49 -33.07
CA GLY A 100 -1.08 17.33 -34.26
C GLY A 100 -1.71 18.70 -34.00
N MET A 101 -2.43 18.86 -32.90
CA MET A 101 -3.21 20.07 -32.63
C MET A 101 -2.38 21.15 -31.92
N ARG A 102 -2.37 22.34 -32.52
CA ARG A 102 -1.65 23.52 -32.00
C ARG A 102 -2.52 24.42 -31.12
N ASP A 103 -3.85 24.38 -31.27
CA ASP A 103 -4.77 25.22 -30.49
C ASP A 103 -6.12 24.51 -30.26
N PRO A 104 -6.43 24.07 -29.03
CA PRO A 104 -7.69 23.43 -28.65
C PRO A 104 -8.81 24.43 -28.27
N GLN A 105 -8.56 25.74 -28.36
CA GLN A 105 -9.51 26.81 -28.00
C GLN A 105 -10.32 27.34 -29.19
N VAL A 106 -10.12 26.80 -30.39
CA VAL A 106 -10.89 27.16 -31.59
C VAL A 106 -12.33 26.68 -31.46
N GLU A 107 -13.28 27.57 -31.76
CA GLU A 107 -14.72 27.28 -31.72
C GLU A 107 -15.12 26.36 -32.88
N GLY A 108 -15.90 25.32 -32.57
CA GLY A 108 -16.54 24.47 -33.57
C GLY A 108 -17.79 25.11 -34.20
N PRO A 109 -18.44 24.47 -35.17
CA PRO A 109 -19.64 24.94 -35.87
C PRO A 109 -20.81 25.16 -34.92
N ASP A 110 -20.82 24.45 -33.78
CA ASP A 110 -21.84 24.55 -32.73
C ASP A 110 -21.52 25.68 -31.72
N GLY A 111 -20.47 26.49 -31.95
CA GLY A 111 -20.03 27.56 -31.04
C GLY A 111 -19.34 27.08 -29.75
N THR A 112 -19.14 25.78 -29.58
CA THR A 112 -18.43 25.19 -28.43
C THR A 112 -16.97 24.92 -28.75
N LYS A 113 -16.09 25.14 -27.77
CA LYS A 113 -14.66 24.84 -27.90
C LYS A 113 -14.43 23.35 -27.79
N LEU A 114 -13.51 22.82 -28.61
CA LEU A 114 -13.12 21.41 -28.54
C LEU A 114 -12.67 21.02 -27.13
N ALA A 115 -11.91 21.88 -26.44
CA ALA A 115 -11.45 21.64 -25.08
C ALA A 115 -12.60 21.38 -24.09
N ASP A 116 -13.72 22.10 -24.21
CA ASP A 116 -14.86 21.96 -23.29
C ASP A 116 -15.61 20.64 -23.54
N LYS A 117 -15.88 20.33 -24.82
CA LYS A 117 -16.49 19.06 -25.23
C LYS A 117 -15.62 17.86 -24.85
N MET A 118 -14.31 17.96 -25.09
CA MET A 118 -13.35 16.93 -24.70
C MET A 118 -13.23 16.83 -23.19
N SER A 119 -13.30 17.93 -22.43
CA SER A 119 -13.22 17.86 -20.96
C SER A 119 -14.38 17.06 -20.34
N VAL A 120 -15.60 17.22 -20.85
CA VAL A 120 -16.75 16.41 -20.42
C VAL A 120 -16.50 14.93 -20.75
N LEU A 121 -16.13 14.63 -22.00
CA LEU A 121 -15.85 13.27 -22.43
C LEU A 121 -14.71 12.61 -21.62
N MET A 122 -13.66 13.37 -21.25
CA MET A 122 -12.55 12.86 -20.43
C MET A 122 -12.98 12.55 -18.99
N LYS A 123 -13.95 13.29 -18.44
CA LYS A 123 -14.52 12.96 -17.11
C LYS A 123 -15.33 11.67 -17.17
N ASP A 124 -16.18 11.51 -18.19
CA ASP A 124 -16.97 10.29 -18.38
C ASP A 124 -16.06 9.07 -18.56
N ILE A 125 -15.01 9.21 -19.38
CA ILE A 125 -13.97 8.19 -19.56
C ILE A 125 -13.28 7.86 -18.22
N ALA A 126 -12.89 8.86 -17.44
CA ALA A 126 -12.24 8.64 -16.15
C ALA A 126 -13.14 7.86 -15.17
N ASP A 127 -14.43 8.21 -15.11
CA ASP A 127 -15.40 7.53 -14.27
C ASP A 127 -15.59 6.07 -14.69
N ASP A 128 -15.69 5.80 -16.00
CA ASP A 128 -15.85 4.43 -16.51
C ASP A 128 -14.57 3.60 -16.39
N ILE A 129 -13.37 4.21 -16.50
CA ILE A 129 -12.10 3.55 -16.17
C ILE A 129 -12.10 3.10 -14.70
N ASN A 130 -12.52 3.96 -13.78
CA ASN A 130 -12.55 3.63 -12.36
C ASN A 130 -13.59 2.54 -12.05
N LYS A 131 -14.78 2.60 -12.65
CA LYS A 131 -15.81 1.56 -12.51
C LYS A 131 -15.33 0.21 -13.07
N CYS A 132 -14.67 0.21 -14.24
CA CYS A 132 -14.07 -0.98 -14.81
C CYS A 132 -12.96 -1.53 -13.90
N GLY A 133 -12.08 -0.67 -13.38
CA GLY A 133 -11.05 -1.06 -12.42
C GLY A 133 -11.63 -1.77 -11.20
N SER A 134 -12.69 -1.21 -10.61
CA SER A 134 -13.40 -1.84 -9.48
C SER A 134 -14.08 -3.14 -9.86
N ALA A 135 -14.64 -3.23 -11.07
CA ALA A 135 -15.27 -4.46 -11.54
C ALA A 135 -14.26 -5.59 -11.74
N CYS A 136 -13.10 -5.27 -12.32
CA CYS A 136 -11.97 -6.17 -12.45
C CYS A 136 -11.45 -6.62 -11.08
N ASP A 137 -11.33 -5.70 -10.13
CA ASP A 137 -10.92 -5.99 -8.74
C ASP A 137 -11.87 -6.99 -8.06
N LEU A 138 -13.18 -6.73 -8.10
CA LEU A 138 -14.17 -7.63 -7.53
C LEU A 138 -14.10 -9.01 -8.19
N TYR A 139 -14.06 -9.05 -9.53
CA TYR A 139 -13.99 -10.31 -10.26
C TYR A 139 -12.79 -11.13 -9.84
N VAL A 140 -11.62 -10.51 -9.69
CA VAL A 140 -10.38 -11.20 -9.30
C VAL A 140 -10.47 -11.75 -7.87
N LYS A 141 -11.05 -11.02 -6.93
CA LYS A 141 -11.25 -11.44 -5.53
C LYS A 141 -12.18 -12.64 -5.35
N LYS A 142 -13.03 -12.96 -6.34
CA LYS A 142 -13.97 -14.10 -6.25
C LYS A 142 -13.26 -15.46 -6.29
N SER A 143 -13.86 -16.44 -5.62
CA SER A 143 -13.38 -17.82 -5.63
C SER A 143 -13.44 -18.41 -7.05
N PHE A 144 -12.66 -19.45 -7.34
CA PHE A 144 -12.68 -20.11 -8.67
C PHE A 144 -14.09 -20.60 -9.04
N LEU A 145 -14.79 -21.23 -8.10
CA LEU A 145 -16.15 -21.70 -8.30
C LEU A 145 -17.15 -20.54 -8.37
N GLY A 146 -16.97 -19.50 -7.57
CA GLY A 146 -17.76 -18.28 -7.61
C GLY A 146 -17.75 -17.57 -8.97
N LYS A 147 -16.56 -17.47 -9.57
CA LYS A 147 -16.36 -16.96 -10.94
C LYS A 147 -17.12 -17.81 -11.95
N LEU A 148 -17.13 -19.14 -11.81
CA LEU A 148 -17.76 -20.06 -12.77
C LEU A 148 -19.28 -20.16 -12.61
N LEU A 149 -19.79 -20.24 -11.38
CA LEU A 149 -21.24 -20.33 -11.13
C LEU A 149 -22.01 -19.10 -11.64
N LYS A 150 -21.33 -17.94 -11.69
CA LYS A 150 -21.85 -16.68 -12.23
C LYS A 150 -21.03 -16.16 -13.41
N SER A 151 -20.35 -17.05 -14.13
CA SER A 151 -19.46 -16.71 -15.26
C SER A 151 -20.15 -15.80 -16.26
N LYS A 152 -21.35 -16.19 -16.70
CA LYS A 152 -22.17 -15.41 -17.65
C LYS A 152 -22.41 -13.96 -17.19
N ILE A 153 -22.69 -13.75 -15.90
CA ILE A 153 -23.00 -12.41 -15.36
C ILE A 153 -21.73 -11.56 -15.30
N TYR A 154 -20.64 -12.12 -14.76
CA TYR A 154 -19.37 -11.41 -14.66
C TYR A 154 -18.76 -11.11 -16.02
N GLU A 155 -18.77 -12.08 -16.94
CA GLU A 155 -18.26 -11.92 -18.30
C GLU A 155 -19.08 -10.92 -19.11
N GLN A 156 -20.41 -10.95 -19.01
CA GLN A 156 -21.26 -9.93 -19.62
C GLN A 156 -20.87 -8.53 -19.11
N ARG A 157 -20.73 -8.36 -17.79
CA ARG A 157 -20.39 -7.06 -17.21
C ARG A 157 -19.01 -6.57 -17.63
N LEU A 158 -18.03 -7.46 -17.74
CA LEU A 158 -16.69 -7.12 -18.24
C LEU A 158 -16.71 -6.77 -19.75
N ALA A 159 -17.53 -7.46 -20.55
CA ALA A 159 -17.71 -7.17 -21.96
C ALA A 159 -18.39 -5.80 -22.19
N GLU A 160 -19.38 -5.44 -21.37
CA GLU A 160 -20.05 -4.13 -21.40
C GLU A 160 -19.05 -2.98 -21.19
N TYR A 161 -18.06 -3.13 -20.29
CA TYR A 161 -17.01 -2.12 -20.10
C TYR A 161 -16.09 -2.01 -21.32
N ALA A 162 -15.71 -3.13 -21.93
CA ALA A 162 -14.92 -3.11 -23.17
C ALA A 162 -15.68 -2.42 -24.32
N ALA A 163 -16.98 -2.69 -24.46
CA ALA A 163 -17.85 -2.03 -25.42
C ALA A 163 -18.04 -0.53 -25.11
N THR A 164 -18.05 -0.15 -23.84
CA THR A 164 -18.07 1.25 -23.40
C THR A 164 -16.77 1.97 -23.79
N PHE A 165 -15.61 1.32 -23.64
CA PHE A 165 -14.33 1.90 -24.09
C PHE A 165 -14.24 2.06 -25.60
N ASP A 166 -14.82 1.13 -26.37
CA ASP A 166 -14.88 1.26 -27.83
C ASP A 166 -15.77 2.45 -28.25
N LYS A 167 -16.91 2.63 -27.56
CA LYS A 167 -17.76 3.81 -27.75
C LYS A 167 -17.03 5.12 -27.42
N HIS A 168 -16.31 5.17 -26.30
CA HIS A 168 -15.50 6.35 -25.93
C HIS A 168 -14.40 6.63 -26.93
N LYS A 169 -13.73 5.59 -27.44
CA LYS A 169 -12.71 5.66 -28.49
C LYS A 169 -13.25 6.32 -29.75
N GLU A 170 -14.43 5.88 -30.23
CA GLU A 170 -15.08 6.48 -31.40
C GLU A 170 -15.57 7.91 -31.14
N ALA A 171 -16.08 8.20 -29.94
CA ALA A 171 -16.47 9.57 -29.56
C ALA A 171 -15.28 10.54 -29.55
N VAL A 172 -14.11 10.09 -29.09
CA VAL A 172 -12.86 10.85 -29.16
C VAL A 172 -12.47 11.07 -30.63
N ARG A 173 -12.41 10.01 -31.44
CA ARG A 173 -12.07 10.12 -32.87
C ARG A 173 -12.98 11.09 -33.61
N PHE A 174 -14.29 10.96 -33.41
CA PHE A 174 -15.28 11.84 -34.01
C PHE A 174 -15.04 13.30 -33.64
N SER A 175 -14.79 13.58 -32.36
CA SER A 175 -14.53 14.95 -31.90
C SER A 175 -13.27 15.55 -32.55
N LEU A 176 -12.24 14.73 -32.78
CA LEU A 176 -11.01 15.14 -33.46
C LEU A 176 -11.19 15.32 -34.97
N ASP A 177 -11.93 14.42 -35.61
CA ASP A 177 -12.25 14.45 -37.04
C ASP A 177 -13.06 15.70 -37.39
N VAL A 178 -14.10 16.00 -36.60
CA VAL A 178 -14.92 17.20 -36.78
C VAL A 178 -14.05 18.45 -36.70
N HIS A 179 -13.23 18.58 -35.65
CA HIS A 179 -12.32 19.72 -35.48
C HIS A 179 -11.28 19.86 -36.61
N THR A 180 -10.82 18.73 -37.16
CA THR A 180 -9.89 18.70 -38.30
C THR A 180 -10.60 19.08 -39.61
N ALA A 181 -11.85 18.63 -39.82
CA ALA A 181 -12.67 18.91 -40.99
C ALA A 181 -13.14 20.37 -41.05
N ILE A 182 -13.42 21.01 -39.90
CA ILE A 182 -13.75 22.43 -39.80
C ILE A 182 -12.59 23.31 -40.30
N ARG A 183 -11.34 22.89 -40.07
CA ARG A 183 -10.15 23.57 -40.64
C ARG A 183 -9.95 23.29 -42.13
N ALA A 184 -10.56 22.24 -42.68
CA ALA A 184 -10.38 21.80 -44.06
C ALA A 184 -11.55 22.18 -45.01
N ALA A 185 -12.55 22.94 -44.54
CA ALA A 185 -13.70 23.40 -45.32
C ALA A 185 -14.50 22.28 -46.02
N ALA A 186 -14.93 21.26 -45.27
CA ALA A 186 -15.93 20.29 -45.74
C ALA A 186 -16.81 19.82 -44.57
N ALA A 187 -17.91 20.53 -44.29
CA ALA A 187 -18.75 20.31 -43.11
C ALA A 187 -20.06 19.53 -43.36
N ASP A 188 -20.46 19.29 -44.61
CA ASP A 188 -21.89 19.04 -44.89
C ASP A 188 -22.31 17.56 -45.06
N GLN A 189 -21.48 16.57 -44.71
CA GLN A 189 -21.81 15.16 -45.01
C GLN A 189 -21.66 14.11 -43.88
N LYS A 190 -21.26 14.48 -42.65
CA LYS A 190 -20.91 13.48 -41.61
C LYS A 190 -21.84 13.39 -40.39
N LEU A 191 -22.94 14.15 -40.33
CA LEU A 191 -23.73 14.30 -39.09
C LEU A 191 -24.92 13.33 -38.91
N ASP A 192 -25.52 12.81 -39.97
CA ASP A 192 -26.79 12.04 -39.85
C ASP A 192 -26.65 10.51 -39.71
N GLY A 193 -25.42 9.96 -39.72
CA GLY A 193 -25.18 8.51 -39.68
C GLY A 193 -24.78 7.93 -38.31
N LEU A 194 -24.50 8.76 -37.30
CA LEU A 194 -23.69 8.34 -36.15
C LEU A 194 -24.46 7.61 -35.04
N GLY A 195 -25.73 7.96 -34.80
CA GLY A 195 -26.52 7.39 -33.68
C GLY A 195 -26.76 5.88 -33.82
N VAL A 196 -27.10 5.42 -35.03
CA VAL A 196 -27.37 4.01 -35.33
C VAL A 196 -26.07 3.19 -35.40
N GLN A 197 -24.95 3.79 -35.83
CA GLN A 197 -23.65 3.12 -35.88
C GLN A 197 -23.07 2.86 -34.49
N VAL A 198 -23.24 3.77 -33.53
CA VAL A 198 -22.65 3.62 -32.17
C VAL A 198 -23.32 2.50 -31.37
N GLU A 199 -24.64 2.31 -31.47
CA GLU A 199 -25.32 1.17 -30.82
C GLU A 199 -24.94 -0.17 -31.46
N GLN A 200 -24.78 -0.21 -32.79
CA GLN A 200 -24.31 -1.39 -33.50
C GLN A 200 -22.89 -1.78 -33.09
N ILE A 201 -21.98 -0.80 -33.00
CA ILE A 201 -20.59 -1.00 -32.55
C ILE A 201 -20.56 -1.53 -31.11
N HIS A 202 -21.37 -0.98 -30.21
CA HIS A 202 -21.43 -1.43 -28.82
C HIS A 202 -21.83 -2.90 -28.71
N ASN A 203 -22.95 -3.28 -29.35
CA ASN A 203 -23.45 -4.66 -29.34
C ASN A 203 -22.47 -5.64 -30.01
N GLU A 204 -21.80 -5.19 -31.07
CA GLU A 204 -20.80 -6.01 -31.76
C GLU A 204 -19.55 -6.24 -30.90
N MET A 205 -19.04 -5.21 -30.23
CA MET A 205 -17.88 -5.33 -29.34
C MET A 205 -18.18 -6.21 -28.13
N GLU A 206 -19.35 -6.06 -27.51
CA GLU A 206 -19.79 -6.91 -26.40
C GLU A 206 -19.80 -8.39 -26.80
N LYS A 207 -20.38 -8.70 -27.96
CA LYS A 207 -20.40 -10.06 -28.53
C LYS A 207 -18.99 -10.60 -28.78
N ARG A 208 -18.13 -9.81 -29.44
CA ARG A 208 -16.74 -10.20 -29.74
C ARG A 208 -15.92 -10.47 -28.47
N MET A 209 -16.15 -9.68 -27.42
CA MET A 209 -15.53 -9.88 -26.11
C MET A 209 -16.03 -11.16 -25.42
N GLY A 210 -17.32 -11.47 -25.51
CA GLY A 210 -17.86 -12.75 -25.02
C GLY A 210 -17.23 -13.96 -25.73
N GLU A 211 -17.04 -13.88 -27.05
CA GLU A 211 -16.34 -14.92 -27.82
C GLU A 211 -14.86 -15.04 -27.42
N LEU A 212 -14.19 -13.92 -27.14
CA LEU A 212 -12.82 -13.89 -26.66
C LEU A 212 -12.67 -14.52 -25.26
N PHE A 213 -13.58 -14.24 -24.33
CA PHE A 213 -13.54 -14.83 -22.98
C PHE A 213 -13.65 -16.35 -23.03
N ARG A 214 -14.51 -16.90 -23.87
CA ARG A 214 -14.60 -18.35 -24.10
C ARG A 214 -13.31 -18.95 -24.66
N ARG A 215 -12.62 -18.23 -25.54
CA ARG A 215 -11.30 -18.65 -26.07
C ARG A 215 -10.21 -18.59 -25.00
N LEU A 216 -10.33 -17.67 -24.04
CA LEU A 216 -9.39 -17.49 -22.93
C LEU A 216 -9.64 -18.45 -21.77
N ASP A 217 -10.76 -19.18 -21.75
CA ASP A 217 -11.02 -20.21 -20.76
C ASP A 217 -9.89 -21.23 -20.72
N THR A 218 -9.39 -21.48 -19.53
CA THR A 218 -8.49 -22.59 -19.25
C THR A 218 -9.20 -23.92 -19.53
N PRO A 219 -8.47 -25.00 -19.89
CA PRO A 219 -9.08 -26.32 -20.08
C PRO A 219 -9.98 -26.71 -18.89
N ARG A 220 -9.50 -26.42 -17.68
CA ARG A 220 -10.22 -26.66 -16.44
C ARG A 220 -11.52 -25.86 -16.30
N GLU A 221 -11.52 -24.57 -16.65
CA GLU A 221 -12.74 -23.76 -16.63
C GLU A 221 -13.78 -24.33 -17.60
N ARG A 222 -13.36 -24.82 -18.78
CA ARG A 222 -14.27 -25.46 -19.74
C ARG A 222 -14.84 -26.76 -19.20
N ASP A 223 -14.02 -27.60 -18.60
CA ASP A 223 -14.46 -28.90 -18.07
C ASP A 223 -15.47 -28.71 -16.94
N VAL A 224 -15.21 -27.79 -16.01
CA VAL A 224 -16.14 -27.48 -14.92
C VAL A 224 -17.41 -26.80 -15.44
N GLN A 225 -17.31 -25.89 -16.41
CA GLN A 225 -18.47 -25.24 -17.01
C GLN A 225 -19.35 -26.23 -17.76
N ASN A 226 -18.76 -27.16 -18.52
CA ASN A 226 -19.47 -28.24 -19.20
C ASN A 226 -20.18 -29.15 -18.20
N PHE A 227 -19.53 -29.46 -17.07
CA PHE A 227 -20.14 -30.24 -15.99
C PHE A 227 -21.34 -29.51 -15.35
N ILE A 228 -21.20 -28.20 -15.11
CA ILE A 228 -22.29 -27.37 -14.59
C ILE A 228 -23.49 -27.37 -15.55
N ASP A 229 -23.24 -27.18 -16.84
CA ASP A 229 -24.30 -27.14 -17.85
C ASP A 229 -24.96 -28.52 -18.04
N ALA A 230 -24.19 -29.61 -18.03
CA ALA A 230 -24.69 -30.98 -18.10
C ALA A 230 -25.53 -31.38 -16.88
N SER A 231 -25.22 -30.82 -15.71
CA SER A 231 -25.91 -31.08 -14.44
C SER A 231 -27.16 -30.20 -14.22
N GLY A 232 -27.60 -29.44 -15.23
CA GLY A 232 -28.81 -28.60 -15.15
C GLY A 232 -28.57 -27.17 -14.63
N GLY A 233 -27.32 -26.73 -14.59
CA GLY A 233 -26.91 -25.37 -14.24
C GLY A 233 -26.50 -25.18 -12.77
N ALA A 234 -25.93 -24.02 -12.47
CA ALA A 234 -25.29 -23.69 -11.18
C ALA A 234 -26.16 -24.01 -9.95
N LYS A 235 -27.46 -23.68 -9.98
CA LYS A 235 -28.40 -23.96 -8.88
C LYS A 235 -28.65 -25.45 -8.66
N ALA A 236 -28.71 -26.24 -9.73
CA ALA A 236 -28.92 -27.68 -9.64
C ALA A 236 -27.68 -28.38 -9.07
N CYS A 237 -26.48 -27.95 -9.50
CA CYS A 237 -25.21 -28.47 -8.99
C CYS A 237 -25.02 -28.23 -7.49
N VAL A 238 -25.32 -27.02 -7.01
CA VAL A 238 -25.10 -26.64 -5.59
C VAL A 238 -26.14 -27.29 -4.67
N ASN A 239 -27.36 -27.54 -5.15
CA ASN A 239 -28.42 -28.14 -4.33
C ASN A 239 -28.31 -29.67 -4.19
N ASN A 240 -27.61 -30.34 -5.10
CA ASN A 240 -27.39 -31.79 -5.07
C ASN A 240 -25.97 -32.11 -4.56
N ASP A 241 -25.91 -32.82 -3.43
CA ASP A 241 -24.66 -33.10 -2.71
C ASP A 241 -23.67 -33.93 -3.54
N ALA A 242 -24.15 -34.84 -4.40
CA ALA A 242 -23.30 -35.65 -5.27
C ALA A 242 -22.62 -34.80 -6.36
N THR A 243 -23.38 -33.93 -7.02
CA THR A 243 -22.84 -33.02 -8.05
C THR A 243 -21.97 -31.93 -7.44
N LEU A 244 -22.28 -31.48 -6.22
CA LEU A 244 -21.46 -30.51 -5.50
C LEU A 244 -20.11 -31.11 -5.10
N GLN A 245 -20.09 -32.35 -4.60
CA GLN A 245 -18.85 -33.05 -4.26
C GLN A 245 -17.95 -33.25 -5.48
N GLU A 246 -18.52 -33.59 -6.62
CA GLU A 246 -17.79 -33.72 -7.89
C GLU A 246 -17.25 -32.37 -8.37
N LEU A 247 -18.06 -31.31 -8.28
CA LEU A 247 -17.66 -29.93 -8.63
C LEU A 247 -16.52 -29.40 -7.75
N VAL A 248 -16.54 -29.70 -6.44
CA VAL A 248 -15.45 -29.39 -5.52
C VAL A 248 -14.19 -30.21 -5.85
N THR A 249 -14.34 -31.47 -6.25
CA THR A 249 -13.22 -32.34 -6.65
C THR A 249 -12.56 -31.84 -7.94
N MET A 250 -13.35 -31.52 -8.97
CA MET A 250 -12.86 -30.91 -10.22
C MET A 250 -12.21 -29.53 -9.98
N SER A 251 -12.58 -28.84 -8.88
CA SER A 251 -11.95 -27.59 -8.46
C SER A 251 -10.60 -27.75 -7.73
N ARG A 252 -10.16 -28.98 -7.40
CA ARG A 252 -8.92 -29.24 -6.65
C ARG A 252 -7.75 -29.77 -7.48
N ASP A 253 -7.97 -30.42 -8.61
CA ASP A 253 -6.97 -31.25 -9.32
C ASP A 253 -5.83 -30.51 -10.07
N SER A 254 -5.33 -29.35 -9.63
CA SER A 254 -4.11 -28.75 -10.22
C SER A 254 -3.25 -27.89 -9.28
N PHE A 255 -3.16 -28.20 -7.99
CA PHE A 255 -2.02 -27.76 -7.19
C PHE A 255 -0.89 -28.79 -7.23
N THR A 256 0.00 -28.70 -8.22
CA THR A 256 1.34 -29.29 -8.08
C THR A 256 2.20 -28.31 -7.29
N SER A 257 2.28 -28.50 -5.97
CA SER A 257 3.52 -28.50 -5.15
C SER A 257 3.22 -28.34 -3.66
N THR A 258 2.95 -29.45 -2.96
CA THR A 258 3.65 -29.98 -1.76
C THR A 258 2.69 -30.66 -0.78
N GLY A 259 2.79 -32.00 -0.73
CA GLY A 259 2.25 -32.85 0.33
C GLY A 259 1.03 -33.70 -0.06
N PRO A 260 1.03 -35.04 0.17
CA PRO A 260 -0.19 -35.82 0.19
C PRO A 260 -0.95 -35.47 1.47
N MET A 261 -1.89 -34.53 1.39
CA MET A 261 -2.79 -34.25 2.49
C MET A 261 -3.95 -35.25 2.43
N HIS A 262 -4.12 -36.00 3.51
CA HIS A 262 -5.12 -37.05 3.65
C HIS A 262 -6.54 -36.58 3.30
N THR A 263 -7.30 -37.50 2.70
CA THR A 263 -8.76 -37.50 2.58
C THR A 263 -9.41 -37.45 3.98
N GLY A 264 -9.45 -36.27 4.59
CA GLY A 264 -10.24 -35.94 5.78
C GLY A 264 -11.33 -34.95 5.40
N ASP A 265 -12.57 -35.25 5.81
CA ASP A 265 -13.84 -34.60 5.48
C ASP A 265 -13.74 -33.18 4.91
N ILE A 266 -14.09 -33.03 3.62
CA ILE A 266 -14.60 -31.77 3.13
C ILE A 266 -15.94 -31.57 3.82
N ASP A 267 -16.05 -30.57 4.69
CA ASP A 267 -17.35 -30.16 5.21
C ASP A 267 -18.18 -29.57 4.06
N LEU A 268 -18.84 -30.47 3.35
CA LEU A 268 -19.67 -30.20 2.19
C LEU A 268 -20.81 -29.25 2.58
N ALA A 269 -21.25 -29.28 3.84
CA ALA A 269 -22.29 -28.38 4.34
C ALA A 269 -21.80 -26.93 4.40
N SER A 270 -20.59 -26.68 4.92
CA SER A 270 -19.97 -25.35 4.92
C SER A 270 -19.70 -24.83 3.50
N MET A 271 -19.18 -25.67 2.60
CA MET A 271 -18.95 -25.28 1.20
C MET A 271 -20.27 -24.99 0.47
N LYS A 272 -21.31 -25.78 0.73
CA LYS A 272 -22.66 -25.56 0.21
C LYS A 272 -23.25 -24.25 0.73
N ALA A 273 -23.02 -23.89 1.99
CA ALA A 273 -23.46 -22.63 2.55
C ALA A 273 -22.78 -21.43 1.84
N LEU A 274 -21.45 -21.46 1.70
CA LEU A 274 -20.67 -20.42 1.02
C LEU A 274 -21.08 -20.25 -0.45
N LEU A 275 -21.23 -21.35 -1.19
CA LEU A 275 -21.63 -21.27 -2.60
C LEU A 275 -23.10 -20.85 -2.77
N ASN A 276 -23.98 -21.19 -1.83
CA ASN A 276 -25.36 -20.69 -1.84
C ASN A 276 -25.43 -19.20 -1.53
N GLU A 277 -24.61 -18.71 -0.59
CA GLU A 277 -24.47 -17.28 -0.34
C GLU A 277 -23.92 -16.55 -1.56
N GLU A 278 -22.88 -17.09 -2.19
CA GLU A 278 -22.30 -16.53 -3.41
C GLU A 278 -23.29 -16.56 -4.58
N LEU A 279 -24.16 -17.57 -4.67
CA LEU A 279 -25.22 -17.67 -5.66
C LEU A 279 -26.40 -16.73 -5.37
N ALA A 280 -26.73 -16.51 -4.10
CA ALA A 280 -27.75 -15.58 -3.63
C ALA A 280 -27.31 -14.10 -3.71
N GLN A 281 -26.00 -13.84 -3.68
CA GLN A 281 -25.45 -12.48 -3.74
C GLN A 281 -25.89 -11.74 -5.00
N ASP A 282 -26.45 -10.55 -4.84
CA ASP A 282 -26.71 -9.65 -5.96
C ASP A 282 -25.37 -9.09 -6.49
N VAL A 283 -25.07 -9.41 -7.75
CA VAL A 283 -23.80 -9.05 -8.39
C VAL A 283 -23.71 -7.52 -8.59
N ASP A 284 -24.81 -6.84 -8.88
CA ASP A 284 -24.83 -5.38 -9.05
C ASP A 284 -24.64 -4.67 -7.71
N LYS A 285 -25.22 -5.23 -6.64
CA LYS A 285 -24.96 -4.74 -5.28
C LYS A 285 -23.50 -4.94 -4.90
N ALA A 286 -22.92 -6.11 -5.19
CA ALA A 286 -21.52 -6.41 -4.93
C ALA A 286 -20.57 -5.45 -5.68
N PHE A 287 -20.85 -5.13 -6.95
CA PHE A 287 -20.08 -4.12 -7.69
C PHE A 287 -20.17 -2.73 -7.05
N LYS A 288 -21.35 -2.31 -6.58
CA LYS A 288 -21.55 -1.01 -5.92
C LYS A 288 -20.83 -0.93 -4.57
N GLU A 289 -20.83 -2.01 -3.80
CA GLU A 289 -20.14 -2.08 -2.52
C GLU A 289 -18.63 -2.07 -2.71
N ASN A 290 -18.11 -2.92 -3.60
CA ASN A 290 -16.67 -2.97 -3.92
C ASN A 290 -16.13 -1.63 -4.44
N MET A 291 -16.94 -0.83 -5.14
CA MET A 291 -16.54 0.50 -5.61
C MET A 291 -16.13 1.44 -4.47
N LYS A 292 -16.72 1.30 -3.28
CA LYS A 292 -16.36 2.12 -2.12
C LYS A 292 -14.96 1.78 -1.60
N ASP A 293 -14.61 0.50 -1.60
CA ASP A 293 -13.30 0.01 -1.14
C ASP A 293 -12.24 0.30 -2.19
N PHE A 294 -12.56 0.03 -3.45
CA PHE A 294 -11.70 0.33 -4.59
C PHE A 294 -11.36 1.83 -4.69
N ARG A 295 -12.32 2.73 -4.43
CA ARG A 295 -12.05 4.17 -4.45
C ARG A 295 -11.10 4.59 -3.33
N ARG A 296 -11.20 3.98 -2.14
CA ARG A 296 -10.26 4.23 -1.04
C ARG A 296 -8.86 3.78 -1.42
N GLU A 297 -8.74 2.61 -2.04
CA GLU A 297 -7.46 2.07 -2.51
C GLU A 297 -6.83 2.94 -3.61
N LEU A 298 -7.64 3.40 -4.57
CA LEU A 298 -7.22 4.37 -5.59
C LEU A 298 -6.75 5.70 -5.00
N GLU A 299 -7.45 6.22 -3.99
CA GLU A 299 -7.07 7.49 -3.34
C GLU A 299 -5.72 7.37 -2.64
N VAL A 300 -5.46 6.23 -1.98
CA VAL A 300 -4.17 5.95 -1.35
C VAL A 300 -3.07 5.81 -2.38
N GLN A 301 -3.29 5.06 -3.46
CA GLN A 301 -2.32 4.97 -4.57
C GLN A 301 -2.04 6.35 -5.19
N SER A 302 -3.07 7.18 -5.34
CA SER A 302 -2.91 8.55 -5.83
C SER A 302 -2.04 9.41 -4.91
N LYS A 303 -2.20 9.28 -3.58
CA LYS A 303 -1.36 9.96 -2.59
C LYS A 303 0.08 9.47 -2.64
N LYS A 304 0.28 8.16 -2.76
CA LYS A 304 1.61 7.54 -2.92
C LYS A 304 2.31 8.04 -4.18
N LEU A 305 1.63 7.99 -5.33
CA LEU A 305 2.16 8.44 -6.61
C LEU A 305 2.50 9.95 -6.58
N THR A 306 1.66 10.78 -5.96
CA THR A 306 1.92 12.22 -5.81
C THR A 306 3.11 12.48 -4.89
N GLY A 307 3.21 11.73 -3.79
CA GLY A 307 4.33 11.78 -2.85
C GLY A 307 5.66 11.34 -3.47
N GLU A 308 5.65 10.27 -4.27
CA GLU A 308 6.82 9.78 -5.00
C GLU A 308 7.23 10.72 -6.14
N ILE A 309 6.27 11.31 -6.86
CA ILE A 309 6.57 12.30 -7.92
C ILE A 309 7.11 13.60 -7.33
N THR A 310 6.61 14.03 -6.17
CA THR A 310 7.11 15.23 -5.49
C THR A 310 8.50 14.95 -4.92
N SER A 311 8.71 13.79 -4.32
CA SER A 311 10.04 13.34 -3.86
C SER A 311 11.04 13.21 -5.02
N ALA A 312 10.66 12.60 -6.16
CA ALA A 312 11.52 12.47 -7.33
C ALA A 312 11.80 13.82 -8.02
N ARG A 313 10.79 14.70 -8.08
CA ARG A 313 10.95 16.08 -8.58
C ARG A 313 11.88 16.89 -7.68
N ASP A 314 11.71 16.78 -6.36
CA ASP A 314 12.55 17.45 -5.38
C ASP A 314 13.98 16.89 -5.38
N GLN A 315 14.15 15.59 -5.62
CA GLN A 315 15.46 14.96 -5.82
C GLN A 315 16.14 15.45 -7.11
N ILE A 316 15.42 15.57 -8.23
CA ILE A 316 15.98 16.03 -9.52
C ILE A 316 16.29 17.54 -9.48
N ILE A 317 15.42 18.36 -8.89
CA ILE A 317 15.65 19.80 -8.75
C ILE A 317 16.77 20.08 -7.75
N SER A 318 16.85 19.33 -6.66
CA SER A 318 17.89 19.51 -5.63
C SER A 318 19.26 18.95 -6.01
N ALA A 319 19.33 17.95 -6.90
CA ALA A 319 20.59 17.44 -7.45
C ALA A 319 21.30 18.45 -8.38
N LEU A 320 20.60 19.48 -8.86
CA LEU A 320 21.10 20.39 -9.88
C LEU A 320 21.50 21.78 -9.36
N SER A 321 21.30 22.14 -8.08
CA SER A 321 21.53 23.54 -7.65
C SER A 321 22.03 23.82 -6.23
N ASP A 322 22.21 22.84 -5.33
CA ASP A 322 22.67 23.14 -3.96
C ASP A 322 23.59 22.07 -3.35
N GLY A 323 24.52 22.50 -2.47
CA GLY A 323 25.42 21.60 -1.74
C GLY A 323 24.66 20.60 -0.85
N ALA A 324 25.23 19.41 -0.61
CA ALA A 324 24.60 18.31 0.16
C ALA A 324 23.97 18.74 1.50
N HIS A 325 24.63 19.65 2.22
CA HIS A 325 24.14 20.19 3.50
C HIS A 325 22.85 21.03 3.39
N ARG A 326 22.60 21.71 2.25
CA ARG A 326 21.36 22.50 2.03
C ARG A 326 20.12 21.63 1.79
N ARG A 327 20.33 20.37 1.41
CA ARG A 327 19.24 19.39 1.20
C ARG A 327 18.75 18.75 2.50
N ILE A 328 19.43 19.00 3.63
CA ILE A 328 19.02 18.51 4.94
C ILE A 328 18.08 19.51 5.60
N GLN A 329 16.95 19.00 6.10
CA GLN A 329 15.88 19.82 6.67
C GLN A 329 16.13 20.18 8.14
N ASP A 330 16.73 19.27 8.91
CA ASP A 330 17.02 19.50 10.32
C ASP A 330 18.28 20.38 10.49
N SER A 331 18.16 21.45 11.27
CA SER A 331 19.21 22.45 11.45
C SER A 331 20.50 21.88 12.04
N ASP A 332 20.40 20.93 12.98
CA ASP A 332 21.57 20.35 13.65
C ASP A 332 22.27 19.35 12.73
N LEU A 333 21.51 18.52 12.00
CA LEU A 333 22.08 17.65 10.97
C LEU A 333 22.70 18.44 9.81
N GLN A 334 22.10 19.58 9.43
CA GLN A 334 22.66 20.46 8.40
C GLN A 334 24.03 21.01 8.82
N GLU A 335 24.20 21.41 10.09
CA GLU A 335 25.50 21.82 10.63
C GLU A 335 26.52 20.69 10.64
N ILE A 336 26.12 19.46 11.00
CA ILE A 336 26.99 18.28 10.95
C ILE A 336 27.47 18.01 9.52
N TRP A 337 26.57 18.06 8.53
CA TRP A 337 26.94 17.86 7.13
C TRP A 337 27.86 18.96 6.60
N LYS A 338 27.61 20.21 7.00
CA LYS A 338 28.42 21.36 6.59
C LYS A 338 29.81 21.34 7.24
N GLY A 339 29.90 21.03 8.53
CA GLY A 339 31.15 21.05 9.29
C GLY A 339 32.13 19.94 8.93
N GLN A 340 31.63 18.80 8.44
CA GLN A 340 32.43 17.61 8.13
C GLN A 340 32.56 17.34 6.62
N ASP A 341 32.11 18.28 5.77
CA ASP A 341 32.08 18.16 4.29
C ASP A 341 31.50 16.82 3.81
N LEU A 342 30.37 16.42 4.40
CA LEU A 342 29.74 15.15 4.09
C LEU A 342 29.06 15.22 2.72
N LYS A 343 29.34 14.19 1.90
CA LYS A 343 28.72 13.99 0.59
C LYS A 343 27.30 13.41 0.73
N ASP A 344 26.69 13.03 -0.38
CA ASP A 344 25.31 12.55 -0.48
C ASP A 344 25.02 11.25 0.28
N ARG A 345 26.06 10.48 0.59
CA ARG A 345 26.00 9.23 1.35
C ARG A 345 27.08 9.20 2.40
N VAL A 346 26.74 8.71 3.59
CA VAL A 346 27.65 8.61 4.73
C VAL A 346 27.55 7.21 5.31
N ASP A 347 28.68 6.60 5.68
CA ASP A 347 28.67 5.35 6.43
C ASP A 347 27.84 5.47 7.71
N ALA A 348 26.96 4.51 7.99
CA ALA A 348 26.00 4.62 9.08
C ALA A 348 26.67 4.69 10.47
N HIS A 349 27.76 3.95 10.68
CA HIS A 349 28.56 4.05 11.91
C HIS A 349 29.21 5.43 12.03
N LYS A 350 29.79 5.94 10.94
CA LYS A 350 30.37 7.29 10.90
C LYS A 350 29.32 8.35 11.20
N PHE A 351 28.12 8.26 10.61
CA PHE A 351 27.03 9.20 10.85
C PHE A 351 26.66 9.29 12.34
N VAL A 352 26.47 8.14 13.01
CA VAL A 352 26.13 8.12 14.45
C VAL A 352 27.24 8.71 15.31
N LEU A 353 28.51 8.42 14.99
CA LEU A 353 29.64 9.00 15.71
C LEU A 353 29.71 10.53 15.55
N LEU A 354 29.41 11.05 14.36
CA LEU A 354 29.39 12.49 14.11
C LEU A 354 28.27 13.20 14.87
N VAL A 355 27.08 12.61 14.93
CA VAL A 355 25.97 13.12 15.75
C VAL A 355 26.38 13.20 17.23
N LYS A 356 27.03 12.14 17.74
CA LYS A 356 27.54 12.13 19.11
C LYS A 356 28.56 13.25 19.35
N SER A 357 29.58 13.37 18.50
CA SER A 357 30.64 14.36 18.66
C SER A 357 30.09 15.78 18.62
N TYR A 358 29.18 16.07 17.68
CA TYR A 358 28.53 17.38 17.56
C TYR A 358 27.78 17.77 18.83
N TYR A 359 26.94 16.89 19.38
CA TYR A 359 26.23 17.20 20.62
C TYR A 359 27.15 17.28 21.82
N THR A 360 28.19 16.45 21.87
CA THR A 360 29.22 16.54 22.92
C THR A 360 29.82 17.95 22.93
N GLU A 361 30.26 18.45 21.78
CA GLU A 361 30.81 19.81 21.64
C GLU A 361 29.80 20.90 21.96
N LYS A 362 28.55 20.79 21.46
CA LYS A 362 27.47 21.77 21.67
C LYS A 362 27.07 21.88 23.14
N PHE A 363 27.00 20.76 23.86
CA PHE A 363 26.68 20.74 25.28
C PHE A 363 27.86 21.23 26.15
N TYR A 364 29.12 20.92 25.80
CA TYR A 364 30.29 21.45 26.51
C TYR A 364 30.49 22.96 26.28
N ALA A 365 30.28 23.47 25.05
CA ALA A 365 30.38 24.90 24.74
C ALA A 365 29.31 25.74 25.47
N SER A 366 28.14 25.15 25.71
CA SER A 366 27.03 25.76 26.47
C SER A 366 27.34 25.90 27.98
N ASP A 367 28.21 25.06 28.53
CA ASP A 367 28.62 25.14 29.94
C ASP A 367 29.66 26.26 30.17
N ILE A 368 30.55 26.49 29.20
CA ILE A 368 31.61 27.53 29.29
C ILE A 368 31.03 28.94 29.15
N THR A 369 30.03 29.14 28.28
CA THR A 369 29.40 30.46 28.07
C THR A 369 28.54 30.90 29.26
N PHE A 370 28.04 29.97 30.07
CA PHE A 370 27.25 30.28 31.26
C PHE A 370 28.13 30.70 32.45
N THR A 371 29.34 30.16 32.58
CA THR A 371 30.29 30.54 33.64
C THR A 371 30.87 31.94 33.43
N GLU A 372 31.10 32.39 32.20
CA GLU A 372 31.59 33.76 31.92
C GLU A 372 30.54 34.85 32.21
N GLN A 373 29.24 34.57 32.02
CA GLN A 373 28.17 35.54 32.32
C GLN A 373 27.92 35.73 33.83
N THR A 374 28.22 34.75 34.67
CA THR A 374 28.09 34.91 36.13
C THR A 374 29.21 35.69 36.80
N VAL A 375 30.38 35.86 36.13
CA VAL A 375 31.53 36.56 36.72
C VAL A 375 31.59 38.04 36.30
N SER A 376 30.87 38.46 35.26
CA SER A 376 30.88 39.87 34.78
C SER A 376 29.80 40.79 35.39
N SER A 377 29.07 40.35 36.43
CA SER A 377 27.97 41.14 37.04
C SER A 377 28.34 41.85 38.37
N VAL A 378 29.62 42.13 38.63
CA VAL A 378 30.03 42.99 39.76
C VAL A 378 30.93 44.13 39.28
N ALA A 379 30.38 45.03 38.47
CA ALA A 379 30.95 46.36 38.29
C ALA A 379 29.90 47.36 37.77
N GLY A 380 29.56 48.33 38.62
CA GLY A 380 29.10 49.66 38.23
C GLY A 380 27.63 49.80 37.80
N SER A 381 26.78 50.20 38.75
CA SER A 381 25.55 50.94 38.42
C SER A 381 25.65 52.33 39.03
N ASP A 382 25.51 53.35 38.18
CA ASP A 382 24.75 54.55 38.51
C ASP A 382 23.97 55.00 37.26
N PRO A 383 22.73 55.51 37.40
CA PRO A 383 21.74 55.53 36.34
C PRO A 383 21.50 56.95 35.80
N THR A 384 21.11 57.09 34.52
CA THR A 384 19.98 57.97 34.13
C THR A 384 19.61 57.88 32.64
N THR A 385 18.30 57.77 32.40
CA THR A 385 17.51 58.31 31.25
C THR A 385 17.75 57.75 29.84
N SER A 386 16.76 57.41 29.00
CA SER A 386 15.30 57.45 29.06
C SER A 386 14.73 56.78 27.79
N SER A 387 13.56 56.12 27.94
CA SER A 387 12.49 55.97 26.92
C SER A 387 12.74 55.04 25.71
N VAL A 388 11.81 54.24 25.16
CA VAL A 388 10.36 54.42 24.93
C VAL A 388 9.71 53.03 24.68
N LEU A 389 8.55 52.79 25.32
CA LEU A 389 7.38 51.95 24.97
C LEU A 389 7.53 50.51 24.43
N SER A 390 6.96 49.56 25.20
CA SER A 390 6.33 48.35 24.69
C SER A 390 5.02 48.11 25.45
N PRO A 391 3.94 47.73 24.74
CA PRO A 391 2.96 46.82 25.34
C PRO A 391 2.68 45.60 24.46
N MET A 392 2.89 44.44 25.09
CA MET A 392 2.08 43.21 25.04
C MET A 392 1.62 42.64 23.68
N SER A 393 2.05 41.40 23.43
CA SER A 393 1.13 40.28 23.22
C SER A 393 1.77 38.97 23.69
N PRO A 394 1.08 38.16 24.51
CA PRO A 394 1.55 36.85 24.93
C PRO A 394 1.05 35.80 23.93
N SER A 395 1.96 35.08 23.29
CA SER A 395 1.61 33.80 22.67
C SER A 395 2.61 32.76 23.15
N ALA A 396 2.08 31.77 23.86
CA ALA A 396 2.79 30.66 24.44
C ALA A 396 3.38 29.78 23.33
N VAL A 397 4.60 30.12 22.89
CA VAL A 397 5.44 29.17 22.17
C VAL A 397 5.94 28.17 23.22
N ALA A 398 5.58 26.89 23.06
CA ALA A 398 6.11 25.79 23.83
C ALA A 398 7.64 25.94 23.91
N ARG A 399 8.17 26.22 25.11
CA ARG A 399 9.61 26.41 25.29
C ARG A 399 10.27 25.05 25.09
N LEU A 400 11.08 24.92 24.05
CA LEU A 400 12.03 23.82 23.90
C LEU A 400 12.85 23.68 25.20
N PRO A 401 13.14 22.44 25.67
CA PRO A 401 13.97 22.21 26.85
C PRO A 401 15.33 22.89 26.69
N LYS A 402 15.87 23.45 27.78
CA LYS A 402 17.18 24.12 27.74
C LYS A 402 18.30 23.07 27.60
N PRO A 403 19.44 23.40 26.97
CA PRO A 403 20.55 22.45 26.77
C PRO A 403 21.06 21.73 28.03
N LYS A 404 20.94 22.33 29.22
CA LYS A 404 21.34 21.70 30.50
C LYS A 404 20.42 20.56 30.95
N ASP A 405 19.15 20.57 30.55
CA ASP A 405 18.19 19.53 30.94
C ASP A 405 18.35 18.24 30.10
N GLU A 406 19.16 18.30 29.04
CA GLU A 406 19.36 17.23 28.05
C GLU A 406 20.75 16.58 28.10
N GLN A 407 21.68 17.04 28.94
CA GLN A 407 23.05 16.50 29.02
C GLN A 407 23.10 15.00 29.35
N TRP A 408 22.12 14.52 30.13
CA TRP A 408 21.99 13.10 30.48
C TRP A 408 21.77 12.18 29.26
N LEU A 409 21.31 12.73 28.12
CA LEU A 409 21.11 11.97 26.88
C LEU A 409 22.43 11.46 26.30
N LEU A 410 23.53 12.21 26.49
CA LEU A 410 24.86 11.83 26.01
C LEU A 410 25.36 10.52 26.64
N ASP A 411 24.91 10.19 27.84
CA ASP A 411 25.25 8.94 28.51
C ASP A 411 24.70 7.72 27.78
N TYR A 412 23.66 7.86 26.96
CA TYR A 412 23.03 6.75 26.23
C TYR A 412 23.50 6.63 24.78
N ILE A 413 24.09 7.70 24.22
CA ILE A 413 24.69 7.70 22.88
C ILE A 413 26.11 7.10 22.96
N ARG A 414 26.18 5.78 23.18
CA ARG A 414 27.44 5.00 23.30
C ARG A 414 27.55 3.96 22.20
N VAL A 415 28.78 3.53 21.91
CA VAL A 415 29.10 2.50 20.88
C VAL A 415 28.27 1.22 21.08
N ALA A 416 27.99 0.84 22.33
CA ALA A 416 27.15 -0.31 22.67
C ALA A 416 25.70 -0.21 22.19
N ASN A 417 25.18 1.00 21.97
CA ASN A 417 23.80 1.27 21.58
C ASN A 417 23.69 1.82 20.14
N VAL A 418 24.77 1.73 19.36
CA VAL A 418 24.82 2.27 17.99
C VAL A 418 24.02 1.41 17.01
N GLN A 419 24.00 0.09 17.21
CA GLN A 419 23.37 -0.84 16.27
C GLN A 419 21.85 -0.58 16.10
N PRO A 420 21.04 -0.43 17.17
CA PRO A 420 19.61 -0.10 17.02
C PRO A 420 19.37 1.24 16.32
N LEU A 421 20.25 2.22 16.53
CA LEU A 421 20.16 3.52 15.88
C LEU A 421 20.51 3.43 14.40
N ILE A 422 21.53 2.65 14.03
CA ILE A 422 21.83 2.36 12.62
C ILE A 422 20.62 1.73 11.95
N GLU A 423 20.04 0.69 12.55
CA GLU A 423 18.84 0.04 12.03
C GLU A 423 17.64 0.98 11.92
N ALA A 424 17.60 2.07 12.71
CA ALA A 424 16.55 3.07 12.66
C ALA A 424 16.75 4.11 11.55
N VAL A 425 17.99 4.43 11.18
CA VAL A 425 18.32 5.44 10.15
C VAL A 425 18.55 4.82 8.78
N ASP A 426 19.35 3.76 8.72
CA ASP A 426 19.61 2.97 7.52
C ASP A 426 18.38 2.09 7.25
N THR A 427 17.55 2.50 6.29
CA THR A 427 16.25 1.87 6.05
C THR A 427 16.32 0.74 5.03
N ASP A 428 17.30 0.79 4.13
CA ASP A 428 17.54 -0.20 3.10
C ASP A 428 18.63 -1.22 3.48
N GLU A 429 19.23 -1.05 4.66
CA GLU A 429 20.25 -1.93 5.24
C GLU A 429 21.51 -2.04 4.36
N THR A 430 21.79 -0.99 3.60
CA THR A 430 22.98 -0.89 2.74
C THR A 430 24.25 -0.57 3.52
N GLY A 431 24.14 -0.21 4.79
CA GLY A 431 25.24 0.29 5.62
C GLY A 431 25.58 1.76 5.37
N LEU A 432 24.84 2.43 4.48
CA LEU A 432 25.06 3.82 4.11
C LEU A 432 23.79 4.64 4.35
N VAL A 433 23.92 5.76 5.05
CA VAL A 433 22.84 6.73 5.26
C VAL A 433 22.86 7.77 4.14
N THR A 434 21.76 7.84 3.41
CA THR A 434 21.50 8.87 2.40
C THR A 434 20.88 10.13 3.03
N ILE A 435 20.95 11.27 2.32
CA ILE A 435 20.25 12.51 2.74
C ILE A 435 18.73 12.27 2.89
N HIS A 436 18.15 11.43 2.03
CA HIS A 436 16.72 11.12 2.11
C HIS A 436 16.38 10.39 3.41
N GLU A 437 17.18 9.39 3.78
CA GLU A 437 16.99 8.64 5.02
C GLU A 437 17.20 9.49 6.26
N ALA A 438 18.18 10.40 6.26
CA ALA A 438 18.38 11.35 7.34
C ALA A 438 17.19 12.32 7.50
N ASN A 439 16.64 12.81 6.39
CA ASN A 439 15.44 13.65 6.40
C ASN A 439 14.19 12.87 6.85
N ASP A 440 14.01 11.64 6.38
CA ASP A 440 12.89 10.79 6.77
C ASP A 440 12.97 10.39 8.25
N PHE A 441 14.17 10.13 8.76
CA PHE A 441 14.42 9.87 10.17
C PHE A 441 14.02 11.06 11.05
N THR A 442 14.42 12.28 10.67
CA THR A 442 14.11 13.50 11.44
C THR A 442 12.66 13.95 11.29
N LYS A 443 12.03 13.73 10.14
CA LYS A 443 10.61 14.04 9.89
C LYS A 443 9.66 13.24 10.79
N ARG A 444 10.06 12.03 11.21
CA ARG A 444 9.27 11.15 12.09
C ARG A 444 9.40 11.50 13.58
N ARG A 445 10.23 12.49 13.94
CA ARG A 445 10.41 12.95 15.32
C ARG A 445 9.09 13.52 15.87
N PRO A 446 8.65 13.11 17.07
CA PRO A 446 7.47 13.68 17.71
C PRO A 446 7.55 15.20 17.88
N GLN A 447 6.40 15.87 17.85
CA GLN A 447 6.35 17.32 18.02
C GLN A 447 6.82 17.69 19.45
N GLY A 448 7.76 18.64 19.53
CA GLY A 448 8.33 19.10 20.80
C GLY A 448 9.58 18.36 21.25
N TRP A 449 9.97 17.27 20.57
CA TRP A 449 11.20 16.53 20.88
C TRP A 449 12.42 17.18 20.23
N SER A 450 13.54 17.20 20.97
CA SER A 450 14.84 17.55 20.41
C SER A 450 15.43 16.36 19.61
N LEU A 451 16.38 16.64 18.72
CA LEU A 451 17.08 15.56 18.00
C LEU A 451 17.84 14.61 18.95
N PRO A 452 18.54 15.07 20.01
CA PRO A 452 19.14 14.18 21.01
C PRO A 452 18.13 13.23 21.66
N MET A 453 16.95 13.73 22.03
CA MET A 453 15.89 12.88 22.60
C MET A 453 15.47 11.79 21.63
N TRP A 454 15.29 12.16 20.35
CA TRP A 454 14.93 11.22 19.29
C TRP A 454 16.00 10.16 19.05
N VAL A 455 17.27 10.56 19.04
CA VAL A 455 18.42 9.66 18.87
C VAL A 455 18.53 8.69 20.05
N VAL A 456 18.38 9.16 21.30
CA VAL A 456 18.41 8.30 22.49
C VAL A 456 17.23 7.34 22.54
N PHE A 457 16.05 7.78 22.09
CA PHE A 457 14.91 6.89 21.97
C PHE A 457 15.25 5.71 21.07
N TRP A 458 15.76 5.91 19.85
CA TRP A 458 16.11 4.79 18.98
C TRP A 458 17.29 3.97 19.50
N ALA A 459 18.27 4.59 20.16
CA ALA A 459 19.42 3.89 20.71
C ALA A 459 19.04 2.94 21.87
N VAL A 460 18.10 3.33 22.75
CA VAL A 460 17.78 2.57 23.98
C VAL A 460 16.28 2.56 24.33
N GLY A 461 15.57 3.67 24.12
CA GLY A 461 14.13 3.79 24.45
C GLY A 461 13.21 2.86 23.66
N TRP A 462 13.55 2.56 22.40
CA TRP A 462 12.79 1.67 21.55
C TRP A 462 12.81 0.23 22.07
N HIS A 463 13.98 -0.27 22.51
CA HIS A 463 14.09 -1.60 23.13
C HIS A 463 13.26 -1.71 24.41
N THR A 464 13.22 -0.63 25.20
CA THR A 464 12.38 -0.53 26.40
C THR A 464 10.90 -0.62 26.03
N SER A 465 10.49 0.05 24.95
CA SER A 465 9.11 0.02 24.44
C SER A 465 8.72 -1.36 23.92
N VAL A 466 9.59 -2.01 23.15
CA VAL A 466 9.42 -3.41 22.71
C VAL A 466 9.22 -4.35 23.90
N THR A 467 10.07 -4.20 24.94
CA THR A 467 9.98 -5.01 26.16
C THR A 467 8.67 -4.76 26.91
N TRP A 468 8.20 -3.51 26.92
CA TRP A 468 6.91 -3.15 27.50
C TRP A 468 5.75 -3.83 26.76
N TYR A 469 5.70 -3.74 25.43
CA TYR A 469 4.67 -4.39 24.62
C TYR A 469 4.71 -5.91 24.79
N LYS A 470 5.89 -6.53 24.73
CA LYS A 470 6.09 -7.96 24.99
C LYS A 470 5.47 -8.39 26.32
N ASN A 471 5.75 -7.67 27.40
CA ASN A 471 5.21 -7.97 28.72
C ASN A 471 3.69 -7.77 28.80
N ARG A 472 3.15 -6.77 28.11
CA ARG A 472 1.71 -6.50 28.05
C ARG A 472 0.96 -7.54 27.24
N ILE A 473 1.53 -8.00 26.13
CA ILE A 473 1.00 -9.10 25.34
C ILE A 473 0.98 -10.40 26.17
N TYR A 474 2.05 -10.72 26.90
CA TYR A 474 2.01 -11.88 27.82
C TYR A 474 0.87 -11.78 28.84
N LYS A 475 0.68 -10.59 29.43
CA LYS A 475 -0.41 -10.36 30.40
C LYS A 475 -1.79 -10.51 29.77
N ILE A 476 -1.98 -9.99 28.55
CA ILE A 476 -3.29 -10.07 27.89
C ILE A 476 -3.60 -11.49 27.45
N LEU A 477 -2.62 -12.23 26.91
CA LEU A 477 -2.80 -13.65 26.57
C LEU A 477 -3.14 -14.48 27.81
N ALA A 478 -2.45 -14.26 28.93
CA ALA A 478 -2.78 -14.95 30.19
C ALA A 478 -4.21 -14.61 30.68
N ALA A 479 -4.62 -13.34 30.57
CA ALA A 479 -5.97 -12.92 30.91
C ALA A 479 -7.03 -13.54 29.98
N MET A 480 -6.78 -13.58 28.67
CA MET A 480 -7.64 -14.23 27.68
C MET A 480 -7.78 -15.73 27.98
N MET A 481 -6.68 -16.43 28.28
CA MET A 481 -6.72 -17.86 28.66
C MET A 481 -7.54 -18.09 29.93
N SER A 482 -7.42 -17.23 30.95
CA SER A 482 -8.24 -17.33 32.18
C SER A 482 -9.74 -17.10 31.96
N LEU A 483 -10.14 -16.52 30.83
CA LEU A 483 -11.57 -16.36 30.50
C LEU A 483 -12.17 -17.64 29.93
N MET A 484 -11.37 -18.59 29.47
CA MET A 484 -11.85 -19.82 28.82
C MET A 484 -12.79 -20.62 29.71
N ASP A 485 -12.52 -20.70 31.01
CA ASP A 485 -13.38 -21.38 32.00
C ASP A 485 -14.77 -20.76 32.13
N ARG A 486 -14.96 -19.54 31.62
CA ARG A 486 -16.19 -18.74 31.71
C ARG A 486 -16.88 -18.54 30.36
N VAL A 487 -16.26 -18.98 29.26
CA VAL A 487 -16.84 -18.89 27.91
C VAL A 487 -18.08 -19.79 27.85
N LYS A 488 -19.15 -19.33 27.18
CA LYS A 488 -20.35 -20.15 27.03
C LYS A 488 -20.07 -21.43 26.24
N PRO A 489 -20.71 -22.56 26.56
CA PRO A 489 -20.50 -23.82 25.85
C PRO A 489 -20.65 -23.73 24.33
N ALA A 490 -21.58 -22.90 23.83
CA ALA A 490 -21.81 -22.70 22.40
C ALA A 490 -20.64 -22.00 21.67
N ASN A 491 -19.85 -21.17 22.36
CA ASN A 491 -18.70 -20.47 21.79
C ASN A 491 -17.39 -21.22 22.00
N LEU A 492 -17.40 -22.25 22.85
CA LEU A 492 -16.19 -22.87 23.40
C LEU A 492 -15.38 -23.57 22.30
N GLN A 493 -16.05 -24.22 21.35
CA GLN A 493 -15.41 -24.84 20.19
C GLN A 493 -14.68 -23.83 19.30
N ALA A 494 -15.28 -22.66 19.04
CA ALA A 494 -14.69 -21.61 18.23
C ALA A 494 -13.52 -20.94 18.97
N ALA A 495 -13.67 -20.68 20.28
CA ALA A 495 -12.62 -20.15 21.12
C ALA A 495 -11.42 -21.11 21.24
N ASP A 496 -11.65 -22.41 21.43
CA ASP A 496 -10.60 -23.43 21.48
C ASP A 496 -9.83 -23.49 20.15
N ARG A 497 -10.54 -23.42 19.02
CA ARG A 497 -9.92 -23.36 17.69
C ARG A 497 -9.03 -22.13 17.52
N TYR A 498 -9.49 -20.96 17.96
CA TYR A 498 -8.71 -19.73 17.94
C TYR A 498 -7.40 -19.86 18.75
N PHE A 499 -7.46 -20.40 19.97
CA PHE A 499 -6.25 -20.58 20.81
C PHE A 499 -5.31 -21.68 20.32
N ALA A 500 -5.85 -22.74 19.71
CA ALA A 500 -5.07 -23.80 19.09
C ALA A 500 -4.48 -23.39 17.72
N GLY A 501 -4.93 -22.26 17.16
CA GLY A 501 -4.54 -21.75 15.86
C GLY A 501 -3.04 -21.45 15.74
N PRO A 502 -2.47 -21.60 14.53
CA PRO A 502 -1.05 -21.33 14.30
C PRO A 502 -0.67 -19.87 14.58
N GLU A 503 -1.61 -18.93 14.45
CA GLU A 503 -1.38 -17.50 14.69
C GLU A 503 -1.02 -17.22 16.16
N ILE A 504 -1.72 -17.84 17.11
CA ILE A 504 -1.41 -17.71 18.54
C ILE A 504 -0.04 -18.31 18.87
N GLN A 505 0.30 -19.46 18.26
CA GLN A 505 1.62 -20.06 18.39
C GLN A 505 2.72 -19.12 17.86
N ARG A 506 2.45 -18.43 16.73
CA ARG A 506 3.37 -17.44 16.16
C ARG A 506 3.55 -16.21 17.06
N VAL A 507 2.49 -15.75 17.72
CA VAL A 507 2.61 -14.72 18.76
C VAL A 507 3.53 -15.19 19.88
N GLU A 508 3.36 -16.42 20.38
CA GLU A 508 4.22 -16.98 21.43
C GLU A 508 5.69 -17.09 20.98
N LEU A 509 5.93 -17.56 19.76
CA LEU A 509 7.28 -17.66 19.16
C LEU A 509 7.95 -16.29 19.04
N LEU A 510 7.24 -15.28 18.55
CA LEU A 510 7.75 -13.90 18.46
C LEU A 510 8.11 -13.35 19.84
N LEU A 511 7.28 -13.59 20.86
CA LEU A 511 7.57 -13.17 22.24
C LEU A 511 8.81 -13.86 22.80
N ARG A 512 8.99 -15.16 22.51
CA ARG A 512 10.18 -15.93 22.94
C ARG A 512 11.45 -15.52 22.20
N SER A 513 11.36 -15.20 20.91
CA SER A 513 12.53 -14.86 20.09
C SER A 513 13.09 -13.46 20.39
N THR A 514 12.24 -12.54 20.82
CA THR A 514 12.63 -11.15 21.05
C THR A 514 13.36 -10.97 22.38
N HIS A 515 14.57 -10.42 22.33
CA HIS A 515 15.39 -10.11 23.51
C HIS A 515 14.76 -8.98 24.32
N SER A 516 14.73 -9.12 25.64
CA SER A 516 14.26 -8.06 26.54
C SER A 516 15.37 -7.06 26.83
N ALA A 517 15.00 -5.79 27.06
CA ALA A 517 15.92 -4.73 27.45
C ALA A 517 16.60 -5.02 28.78
N GLU A 518 17.85 -4.58 28.90
CA GLU A 518 18.61 -4.73 30.15
C GLU A 518 17.91 -3.98 31.30
N ARG A 519 17.95 -4.56 32.50
CA ARG A 519 17.30 -4.00 33.70
C ARG A 519 17.72 -2.56 34.02
N PRO A 520 18.99 -2.14 33.83
CA PRO A 520 19.40 -0.74 34.09
C PRO A 520 18.67 0.27 33.19
N ALA A 521 18.49 -0.04 31.90
CA ALA A 521 17.75 0.81 30.96
C ALA A 521 16.27 0.93 31.34
N CYS A 522 15.66 -0.18 31.81
CA CYS A 522 14.28 -0.16 32.30
C CYS A 522 14.11 0.60 33.63
N SER A 523 15.19 0.88 34.37
CA SER A 523 15.11 1.47 35.72
C SER A 523 15.17 3.00 35.70
N ASP A 524 15.84 3.61 34.71
CA ASP A 524 15.93 5.08 34.61
C ASP A 524 14.55 5.70 34.37
N ALA A 525 14.14 6.59 35.28
CA ALA A 525 12.82 7.23 35.25
C ALA A 525 12.63 8.17 34.05
N ARG A 526 13.70 8.83 33.59
CA ARG A 526 13.66 9.75 32.45
C ARG A 526 13.56 9.01 31.14
N LEU A 527 14.33 7.93 30.98
CA LEU A 527 14.24 7.07 29.79
C LEU A 527 12.87 6.38 29.70
N ARG A 528 12.32 5.94 30.83
CA ARG A 528 10.94 5.42 30.89
C ARG A 528 9.92 6.49 30.51
N ALA A 529 10.01 7.69 31.05
CA ALA A 529 9.09 8.78 30.70
C ALA A 529 9.13 9.09 29.18
N LEU A 530 10.33 9.13 28.59
CA LEU A 530 10.52 9.32 27.15
C LEU A 530 9.88 8.18 26.32
N ALA A 531 10.10 6.94 26.75
CA ALA A 531 9.51 5.77 26.11
C ALA A 531 7.97 5.74 26.24
N ASP A 532 7.44 6.07 27.43
CA ASP A 532 6.01 6.12 27.72
C ASP A 532 5.31 7.21 26.87
N GLU A 533 5.93 8.38 26.73
CA GLU A 533 5.40 9.46 25.90
C GLU A 533 5.27 9.03 24.44
N PHE A 534 6.32 8.42 23.86
CA PHE A 534 6.27 7.92 22.49
C PHE A 534 5.26 6.77 22.34
N GLN A 535 5.21 5.85 23.30
CA GLN A 535 4.24 4.74 23.30
C GLN A 535 2.80 5.25 23.27
N ASN A 536 2.48 6.31 24.00
CA ASN A 536 1.13 6.88 24.00
C ASN A 536 0.77 7.47 22.63
N VAL A 537 1.66 8.26 22.04
CA VAL A 537 1.47 8.83 20.69
C VAL A 537 1.30 7.72 19.65
N GLU A 538 2.13 6.68 19.75
CA GLU A 538 2.11 5.55 18.85
C GLU A 538 0.84 4.71 19.02
N ALA A 539 0.46 4.38 20.26
CA ALA A 539 -0.73 3.60 20.57
C ALA A 539 -2.01 4.32 20.14
N GLU A 540 -2.12 5.63 20.34
CA GLU A 540 -3.26 6.44 19.88
C GLU A 540 -3.36 6.39 18.35
N ARG A 541 -2.23 6.53 17.64
CA ARG A 541 -2.19 6.42 16.18
C ARG A 541 -2.69 5.05 15.71
N PHE A 542 -2.18 3.95 16.29
CA PHE A 542 -2.61 2.59 15.94
C PHE A 542 -4.09 2.35 16.26
N GLU A 543 -4.57 2.85 17.39
CA GLU A 543 -5.98 2.72 17.79
C GLU A 543 -6.91 3.47 16.83
N VAL A 544 -6.57 4.69 16.42
CA VAL A 544 -7.32 5.46 15.42
C VAL A 544 -7.30 4.77 14.06
N GLY A 545 -6.15 4.24 13.65
CA GLY A 545 -5.99 3.49 12.39
C GLY A 545 -6.83 2.21 12.37
N LEU A 546 -6.76 1.39 13.42
CA LEU A 546 -7.52 0.15 13.53
C LEU A 546 -9.02 0.39 13.64
N LYS A 547 -9.47 1.41 14.40
CA LYS A 547 -10.90 1.76 14.47
C LYS A 547 -11.47 2.14 13.11
N ARG A 548 -10.68 2.80 12.25
CA ARG A 548 -11.09 3.11 10.86
C ARG A 548 -11.30 1.85 10.02
N MET A 549 -10.57 0.80 10.33
CA MET A 549 -10.65 -0.52 9.69
C MET A 549 -11.53 -1.50 10.47
N LEU A 550 -12.25 -1.05 11.51
CA LEU A 550 -13.04 -1.90 12.41
C LEU A 550 -12.27 -3.10 13.01
N TYR A 551 -10.94 -2.97 13.14
CA TYR A 551 -10.03 -4.04 13.57
C TYR A 551 -9.97 -5.25 12.61
N GLU A 552 -10.51 -5.13 11.39
CA GLU A 552 -10.42 -6.15 10.35
C GLU A 552 -9.21 -5.86 9.45
N LEU A 553 -8.23 -6.76 9.47
CA LEU A 553 -7.10 -6.76 8.54
C LEU A 553 -7.25 -7.95 7.59
N ASP A 554 -7.80 -7.68 6.40
CA ASP A 554 -8.16 -8.67 5.39
C ASP A 554 -7.06 -8.94 4.35
N ASP A 555 -6.13 -8.00 4.17
CA ASP A 555 -4.97 -8.17 3.28
C ASP A 555 -3.69 -7.45 3.79
N VAL A 556 -2.51 -7.91 3.35
CA VAL A 556 -1.21 -7.32 3.70
C VAL A 556 -1.14 -5.84 3.26
N ALA A 557 -1.82 -5.48 2.17
CA ALA A 557 -1.89 -4.09 1.70
C ALA A 557 -2.63 -3.16 2.68
N THR A 558 -3.45 -3.68 3.59
CA THR A 558 -4.15 -2.85 4.59
C THR A 558 -3.27 -2.48 5.79
N ILE A 559 -2.19 -3.23 6.04
CA ILE A 559 -1.28 -2.97 7.16
C ILE A 559 -0.60 -1.59 7.03
N PRO A 560 0.03 -1.21 5.90
CA PRO A 560 0.59 0.13 5.73
C PRO A 560 -0.43 1.27 5.90
N LEU A 561 -1.74 0.99 5.73
CA LEU A 561 -2.80 1.99 5.93
C LEU A 561 -2.99 2.36 7.40
N VAL A 562 -2.69 1.42 8.30
CA VAL A 562 -2.76 1.60 9.76
C VAL A 562 -1.42 2.06 10.33
N THR A 563 -0.31 1.52 9.79
CA THR A 563 1.02 1.64 10.40
C THR A 563 1.87 2.77 9.80
N GLU A 564 1.51 3.27 8.60
CA GLU A 564 2.27 4.25 7.80
C GLU A 564 3.70 3.81 7.45
N THR A 565 4.06 2.55 7.72
CA THR A 565 5.40 2.00 7.48
C THR A 565 5.31 0.56 6.99
N GLN A 566 6.17 0.20 6.04
CA GLN A 566 6.29 -1.18 5.55
C GLN A 566 7.24 -2.03 6.42
N ARG A 567 7.92 -1.41 7.39
CA ARG A 567 8.88 -2.08 8.29
C ARG A 567 8.17 -2.81 9.43
N ALA A 568 8.00 -4.12 9.26
CA ALA A 568 7.30 -5.01 10.21
C ALA A 568 7.83 -4.89 11.65
N GLU A 569 9.15 -4.81 11.81
CA GLU A 569 9.82 -4.69 13.11
C GLU A 569 9.40 -3.45 13.92
N ARG A 570 8.92 -2.38 13.25
CA ARG A 570 8.50 -1.15 13.94
C ARG A 570 7.07 -1.21 14.45
N TYR A 571 6.20 -1.96 13.79
CA TYR A 571 4.76 -1.95 14.09
C TYR A 571 4.22 -3.26 14.66
N VAL A 572 4.93 -4.39 14.51
CA VAL A 572 4.40 -5.72 14.88
C VAL A 572 3.96 -5.78 16.33
N TYR A 573 4.74 -5.24 17.27
CA TYR A 573 4.42 -5.24 18.69
C TYR A 573 3.24 -4.33 19.06
N PRO A 574 3.24 -3.03 18.70
CA PRO A 574 2.09 -2.16 18.91
C PRO A 574 0.81 -2.70 18.27
N LEU A 575 0.89 -3.20 17.03
CA LEU A 575 -0.25 -3.69 16.27
C LEU A 575 -0.86 -4.95 16.90
N LEU A 576 -0.03 -5.95 17.23
CA LEU A 576 -0.48 -7.16 17.92
C LEU A 576 -1.11 -6.85 19.27
N TYR A 577 -0.54 -5.91 20.04
CA TYR A 577 -1.12 -5.53 21.32
C TYR A 577 -2.53 -4.94 21.17
N GLN A 578 -2.77 -4.08 20.19
CA GLN A 578 -4.09 -3.50 19.95
C GLN A 578 -5.11 -4.52 19.43
N LEU A 579 -4.70 -5.42 18.52
CA LEU A 579 -5.55 -6.51 18.05
C LEU A 579 -5.93 -7.44 19.21
N LEU A 580 -4.96 -7.90 19.99
CA LEU A 580 -5.23 -8.78 21.13
C LEU A 580 -6.09 -8.12 22.22
N LYS A 581 -6.03 -6.79 22.35
CA LYS A 581 -6.95 -6.04 23.22
C LYS A 581 -8.39 -6.11 22.72
N CYS A 582 -8.60 -5.94 21.42
CA CYS A 582 -9.91 -6.18 20.80
C CYS A 582 -10.37 -7.62 21.01
N HIS A 583 -9.48 -8.61 20.77
CA HIS A 583 -9.79 -10.03 20.91
C HIS A 583 -10.17 -10.40 22.36
N PHE A 584 -9.50 -9.79 23.34
CA PHE A 584 -9.86 -9.93 24.75
C PHE A 584 -11.27 -9.41 25.05
N ASP A 585 -11.66 -8.27 24.47
CA ASP A 585 -13.01 -7.73 24.64
C ASP A 585 -14.07 -8.61 23.97
N ILE A 586 -13.79 -9.19 22.79
CA ILE A 586 -14.65 -10.19 22.13
C ILE A 586 -14.81 -11.43 23.01
N LEU A 587 -13.73 -11.97 23.58
CA LEU A 587 -13.81 -13.10 24.50
C LEU A 587 -14.62 -12.79 25.78
N ARG A 588 -14.55 -11.55 26.29
CA ARG A 588 -15.41 -11.12 27.40
C ARG A 588 -16.88 -11.13 27.00
N LEU A 589 -17.21 -10.73 25.77
CA LEU A 589 -18.57 -10.84 25.24
C LEU A 589 -18.99 -12.31 25.07
N ALA A 590 -18.08 -13.19 24.63
CA ALA A 590 -18.32 -14.63 24.50
C ALA A 590 -18.65 -15.34 25.84
N CYS A 591 -18.29 -14.74 26.98
CA CYS A 591 -18.70 -15.22 28.30
C CYS A 591 -20.19 -14.92 28.61
N VAL A 592 -20.74 -13.87 28.00
CA VAL A 592 -22.08 -13.32 28.31
C VAL A 592 -23.10 -13.59 27.20
N HIS A 593 -22.65 -13.66 25.96
CA HIS A 593 -23.48 -13.82 24.76
C HIS A 593 -23.01 -15.02 23.92
N ILE A 594 -23.92 -15.59 23.13
CA ILE A 594 -23.55 -16.53 22.06
C ILE A 594 -23.12 -15.67 20.88
N LEU A 595 -21.90 -15.85 20.40
CA LEU A 595 -21.34 -15.09 19.29
C LEU A 595 -21.44 -15.90 18.00
N ASP A 596 -21.39 -15.20 16.87
CA ASP A 596 -21.22 -15.85 15.59
C ASP A 596 -19.79 -16.41 15.48
N GLU A 597 -19.63 -17.56 14.84
CA GLU A 597 -18.33 -18.21 14.70
C GLU A 597 -17.35 -17.38 13.85
N SER A 598 -17.87 -16.59 12.91
CA SER A 598 -17.09 -15.68 12.07
C SER A 598 -16.28 -14.66 12.87
N GLU A 599 -16.73 -14.27 14.08
CA GLU A 599 -15.98 -13.36 14.96
C GLU A 599 -14.61 -13.95 15.33
N PHE A 600 -14.54 -15.26 15.58
CA PHE A 600 -13.28 -15.95 15.88
C PHE A 600 -12.39 -16.16 14.65
N ASP A 601 -13.01 -16.39 13.49
CA ASP A 601 -12.30 -16.49 12.22
C ASP A 601 -11.70 -15.15 11.79
N MET A 602 -12.40 -14.03 12.00
CA MET A 602 -11.89 -12.68 11.75
C MET A 602 -10.70 -12.33 12.65
N MET A 603 -10.76 -12.69 13.94
CA MET A 603 -9.63 -12.54 14.86
C MET A 603 -8.40 -13.31 14.37
N SER A 604 -8.59 -14.55 13.93
CA SER A 604 -7.51 -15.40 13.40
C SER A 604 -6.94 -14.83 12.11
N THR A 605 -7.81 -14.41 11.18
CA THR A 605 -7.45 -13.84 9.88
C THR A 605 -6.60 -12.57 10.05
N SER A 606 -7.00 -11.68 10.96
CA SER A 606 -6.27 -10.44 11.20
C SER A 606 -4.85 -10.70 11.73
N LEU A 607 -4.66 -11.70 12.60
CA LEU A 607 -3.31 -12.11 13.02
C LEU A 607 -2.52 -12.76 11.88
N ALA A 608 -3.16 -13.61 11.08
CA ALA A 608 -2.52 -14.28 9.95
C ALA A 608 -1.98 -13.26 8.93
N ILE A 609 -2.73 -12.20 8.64
CA ILE A 609 -2.32 -11.12 7.75
C ILE A 609 -1.12 -10.33 8.31
N VAL A 610 -1.11 -10.01 9.61
CA VAL A 610 0.06 -9.38 10.26
C VAL A 610 1.30 -10.25 10.12
N PHE A 611 1.18 -11.56 10.36
CA PHE A 611 2.30 -12.47 10.27
C PHE A 611 2.76 -12.74 8.84
N LYS A 612 1.85 -12.70 7.85
CA LYS A 612 2.20 -12.76 6.43
C LYS A 612 3.09 -11.56 6.03
N ALA A 613 2.77 -10.36 6.51
CA ALA A 613 3.61 -9.18 6.28
C ALA A 613 4.99 -9.30 6.95
N VAL A 614 5.05 -9.89 8.15
CA VAL A 614 6.31 -10.21 8.83
C VAL A 614 7.13 -11.20 8.00
N ASP A 615 6.51 -12.25 7.45
CA ASP A 615 7.20 -13.25 6.60
C ASP A 615 7.75 -12.66 5.31
N GLU A 616 6.99 -11.79 4.65
CA GLU A 616 7.45 -11.06 3.46
C GLU A 616 8.65 -10.19 3.79
N ARG A 617 8.61 -9.46 4.93
CA ARG A 617 9.73 -8.66 5.39
C ARG A 617 10.96 -9.53 5.71
N ILE A 618 10.79 -10.66 6.40
CA ILE A 618 11.90 -11.59 6.70
C ILE A 618 12.55 -12.09 5.41
N LYS A 619 11.75 -12.47 4.39
CA LYS A 619 12.28 -12.91 3.09
C LYS A 619 13.10 -11.82 2.39
N ASP A 620 12.70 -10.56 2.50
CA ASP A 620 13.46 -9.45 1.92
C ASP A 620 14.75 -9.18 2.69
N LEU A 621 14.71 -9.22 4.02
CA LEU A 621 15.90 -9.15 4.88
C LEU A 621 16.89 -10.28 4.57
N GLU A 622 16.39 -11.51 4.37
CA GLU A 622 17.25 -12.63 3.98
C GLU A 622 17.97 -12.38 2.66
N LYS A 623 17.31 -11.79 1.66
CA LYS A 623 17.96 -11.46 0.37
C LYS A 623 19.06 -10.42 0.57
N VAL A 624 18.80 -9.39 1.38
CA VAL A 624 19.77 -8.33 1.68
C VAL A 624 20.94 -8.86 2.51
N PHE A 625 20.68 -9.73 3.48
CA PHE A 625 21.74 -10.31 4.31
C PHE A 625 22.56 -11.35 3.55
N LYS A 626 21.98 -12.10 2.62
CA LYS A 626 22.71 -13.02 1.75
C LYS A 626 23.71 -12.29 0.84
N SER A 627 23.43 -11.06 0.43
CA SER A 627 24.36 -10.29 -0.41
C SER A 627 25.53 -9.68 0.37
N HIS A 628 25.38 -9.47 1.69
CA HIS A 628 26.38 -8.77 2.51
C HIS A 628 27.03 -9.63 3.62
N SER A 629 26.49 -10.81 3.95
CA SER A 629 26.95 -11.61 5.10
C SER A 629 26.95 -13.12 4.86
N LEU A 630 27.94 -13.81 5.46
CA LEU A 630 28.11 -15.26 5.37
C LEU A 630 27.19 -16.05 6.33
N ASN A 631 26.61 -15.40 7.36
CA ASN A 631 25.74 -16.05 8.35
C ASN A 631 24.44 -15.26 8.59
N VAL A 632 23.43 -15.55 7.75
CA VAL A 632 22.11 -14.88 7.74
C VAL A 632 21.34 -15.12 9.05
N THR A 633 21.42 -16.33 9.61
CA THR A 633 20.66 -16.72 10.81
C THR A 633 21.11 -15.96 12.05
N GLU A 634 22.42 -15.74 12.21
CA GLU A 634 22.96 -14.97 13.32
C GLU A 634 22.57 -13.50 13.23
N ARG A 635 22.60 -12.93 12.02
CA ARG A 635 22.20 -11.54 11.76
C ARG A 635 20.71 -11.31 12.03
N LEU A 636 19.84 -12.22 11.58
CA LEU A 636 18.40 -12.20 11.92
C LEU A 636 18.17 -12.35 13.44
N GLY A 637 19.04 -13.08 14.13
CA GLY A 637 18.99 -13.26 15.58
C GLY A 637 19.31 -12.00 16.40
N GLN A 638 20.00 -11.03 15.79
CA GLN A 638 20.42 -9.77 16.43
C GLN A 638 19.59 -8.57 15.95
N PHE A 639 19.18 -8.58 14.68
CA PHE A 639 18.38 -7.52 14.07
C PHE A 639 17.06 -7.31 14.80
N ALA A 640 16.70 -6.05 15.03
CA ALA A 640 15.49 -5.66 15.75
C ALA A 640 15.29 -6.46 17.06
N PHE A 641 16.36 -6.70 17.80
CA PHE A 641 16.37 -7.47 19.03
C PHE A 641 15.86 -8.91 18.89
N GLY A 642 16.04 -9.57 17.73
CA GLY A 642 15.66 -10.96 17.52
C GLY A 642 14.18 -11.17 17.16
N MET A 643 13.44 -10.09 16.86
CA MET A 643 12.05 -10.16 16.37
C MET A 643 11.88 -11.02 15.12
N VAL A 644 12.89 -11.03 14.26
CA VAL A 644 12.88 -11.70 12.95
C VAL A 644 13.55 -13.07 12.97
N ARG A 645 13.95 -13.54 14.16
CA ARG A 645 14.50 -14.90 14.38
C ARG A 645 13.40 -15.97 14.49
N ILE A 646 12.21 -15.69 13.97
CA ILE A 646 11.13 -16.66 13.94
C ILE A 646 11.53 -17.70 12.89
N PRO A 647 11.68 -18.99 13.23
CA PRO A 647 11.89 -20.00 12.22
C PRO A 647 10.71 -19.94 11.26
N SER A 648 10.97 -19.64 9.98
CA SER A 648 10.05 -19.95 8.90
C SER A 648 9.64 -21.41 9.11
N PHE A 649 8.34 -21.69 9.25
CA PHE A 649 7.78 -23.04 9.47
C PHE A 649 7.99 -23.99 8.26
N THR A 650 9.05 -23.76 7.47
CA THR A 650 9.59 -24.71 6.50
C THR A 650 10.63 -25.65 7.13
N LEU A 651 11.07 -25.41 8.38
CA LEU A 651 11.98 -26.32 9.08
C LEU A 651 11.61 -26.41 10.58
N CYS A 652 11.52 -27.66 11.05
CA CYS A 652 11.31 -28.11 12.44
C CYS A 652 9.86 -28.34 12.88
N ILE A 653 9.27 -29.42 12.34
CA ILE A 653 8.44 -30.33 13.14
C ILE A 653 9.43 -31.33 13.77
N PHE A 654 9.44 -31.41 15.09
CA PHE A 654 9.93 -32.57 15.84
C PHE A 654 8.81 -33.07 16.74
#